data_AF-A0A9N9UAP0-F1
#
_entry.id   AF-A0A9N9UAP0-F1
#
_cell.length_a   1.000
_cell.length_b   1.000
_cell.length_c   1.000
_cell.angle_alpha   90.00
_cell.angle_beta   90.00
_cell.angle_gamma   90.00
#
_symmetry.space_group_name_H-M   'P 1'
#
loop_
_entity.id
_entity.type
_entity.pdbx_description
1 polymer ?
#
loop_
_entity_poly.entity_id
_entity_poly.type
_entity_poly.pdbx_seq_one_letter_code
_entity_poly.pdbx_strand_id
1 'polypeptide(L)'
;MSDPDISMASLHELVRGSQLPTTFESNGQLIIHARSARRRAAQEKWIIRKRLGSGGQAYIDLQERISAGSGSPQLRAVKNLKIPDGRREGSRELYRRELEAIAKFSQAKYSDHFVTSFGWFLSSQFIHIAMEYCELGDLDKYLCNPSNCPDRRLPKSEVHEISSQILEGLDIMHRESFCHRDLKLANILIMSTSPSWWVKLADFGLTKRIEATMPETTAIRGTPNYMPPELLGYNGNANKADQYAVDMWCLGQCVFRLFTGIPIFASPNHLFQYSHGEESFPELPLQRCDASKSLIDYIKQLVAVDPGERLSSANALNHPWVTSGYSNDEPNDKRFSQDYFTEEDTEASAAWPEDSSDDVEPRESRQYGSEHSPEFSVDEPSAVWPADETAETAFVVENTEPGQEVPLTLVKGDLTATWEAGETVRANLSTDRGGQDTDTAIIDDPTPNKVLIAENHKLSGNGFYGDKNFDKAVEEYSKAIELFPSSPTYLGNRAAALMSNGKYQEALIDCFKALQVAPDSRKLLVRLVHIYTALGEADKAVHWLKLISNPEPTEEEAMAAKAMHRDHKLAMDLIGQSETTSIESMQLVISALDRARKYQSLSARLPWDWQVTLALAHLNLNGLELDTEKRAASLERAQTAIDSIRDSDEYYHSEAIFLYGRLLYCQGQDENAIQTLERATRASSYCFSEERCVPCRDGIRWLGIARELSQLKEQGNNAFRAHDWITAKDFYNRALKVDPTNRLTNAKLYQNRARCYIRLGFYYKAIDDCTKAIDLDPTYVKAQATKATATGLSGYLGGALEEWKLVRKMSPGDSQAIKNIRSLESELADPQRATLDERKAKYGADHSLTIQAMEALVDSLCNQELHQEAVVIQKEILEIEVKRAGTKKNERVLSVMGNICCNLSLAEKYQEALPICREVFELRQDHSGLENAATLASMHDLGSVMVSLKQYADAEPLFIKALSLSEMAVGDTDEITVGCKEHLAMIYIEESRLEEAFFHLQDVLEWKKKYDGEEDLSTVRVMHDIGNVLNQLGRASEAEPLLRDAVRLRTKELGTNHERTQESVKALSSTLAKLWLSE
;
A
#
# COMPACT_ATOMS: atom_id res chain seq x y z
N MET A 1 -7.44 33.12 -29.74
CA MET A 1 -6.49 32.54 -28.78
C MET A 1 -6.26 31.11 -29.21
N SER A 2 -5.15 30.89 -29.89
CA SER A 2 -4.66 29.59 -30.36
C SER A 2 -3.69 29.06 -29.31
N ASP A 3 -4.13 28.06 -28.55
CA ASP A 3 -3.31 27.36 -27.56
C ASP A 3 -2.50 26.26 -28.28
N PRO A 4 -1.16 26.18 -28.15
CA PRO A 4 -0.35 25.26 -28.92
C PRO A 4 -0.19 23.88 -28.25
N ASP A 5 -0.28 22.84 -29.10
CA ASP A 5 0.38 21.53 -29.04
C ASP A 5 -0.20 20.39 -28.17
N ILE A 6 -1.38 19.91 -28.59
CA ILE A 6 -1.45 18.51 -29.06
C ILE A 6 -0.79 18.54 -30.45
N SER A 7 0.41 17.97 -30.62
CA SER A 7 0.99 17.82 -31.95
C SER A 7 0.07 16.94 -32.81
N MET A 8 -0.83 17.56 -33.57
CA MET A 8 -1.78 16.86 -34.44
C MET A 8 -1.06 16.04 -35.52
N ALA A 9 0.23 16.30 -35.75
CA ALA A 9 1.08 15.56 -36.69
C ALA A 9 1.43 14.14 -36.22
N SER A 10 1.37 13.83 -34.92
CA SER A 10 1.76 12.52 -34.36
C SER A 10 0.62 11.51 -34.20
N LEU A 11 -0.63 11.89 -34.49
CA LEU A 11 -1.80 10.99 -34.41
C LEU A 11 -1.89 10.08 -35.65
N HIS A 12 -2.36 8.83 -35.47
CA HIS A 12 -2.61 7.90 -36.57
C HIS A 12 -3.62 8.51 -37.57
N GLU A 13 -3.48 8.22 -38.86
CA GLU A 13 -4.29 8.83 -39.94
C GLU A 13 -5.81 8.62 -39.73
N LEU A 14 -6.20 7.43 -39.30
CA LEU A 14 -7.59 7.10 -38.93
C LEU A 14 -8.15 7.98 -37.79
N VAL A 15 -7.32 8.35 -36.82
CA VAL A 15 -7.73 9.21 -35.70
C VAL A 15 -7.83 10.67 -36.14
N ARG A 16 -6.90 11.13 -37.00
CA ARG A 16 -6.98 12.48 -37.59
C ARG A 16 -8.22 12.66 -38.46
N GLY A 17 -8.54 11.64 -39.27
CA GLY A 17 -9.69 11.66 -40.18
C GLY A 17 -11.05 11.69 -39.48
N SER A 18 -11.13 11.29 -38.20
CA SER A 18 -12.36 11.24 -37.42
C SER A 18 -12.59 12.47 -36.52
N GLN A 19 -11.75 13.51 -36.63
CA GLN A 19 -11.91 14.75 -35.87
C GLN A 19 -13.05 15.63 -36.42
N LEU A 20 -13.93 16.07 -35.54
CA LEU A 20 -15.08 16.93 -35.85
C LEU A 20 -14.72 18.42 -35.67
N PRO A 21 -14.78 19.26 -36.71
CA PRO A 21 -14.52 20.69 -36.58
C PRO A 21 -15.65 21.37 -35.79
N THR A 22 -15.32 21.86 -34.58
CA THR A 22 -16.33 22.25 -33.58
C THR A 22 -16.16 23.70 -33.11
N THR A 23 -17.29 24.39 -32.89
CA THR A 23 -17.36 25.69 -32.20
C THR A 23 -18.41 25.64 -31.09
N PHE A 24 -18.12 26.31 -29.97
CA PHE A 24 -19.00 26.38 -28.78
C PHE A 24 -19.60 27.79 -28.68
N GLU A 25 -20.90 27.92 -28.42
CA GLU A 25 -21.50 29.22 -28.06
C GLU A 25 -21.16 29.64 -26.61
N SER A 26 -21.32 30.92 -26.28
CA SER A 26 -20.86 31.57 -25.04
C SER A 26 -21.43 30.98 -23.72
N ASN A 27 -22.47 30.15 -23.79
CA ASN A 27 -23.05 29.45 -22.65
C ASN A 27 -22.59 27.98 -22.51
N GLY A 28 -21.76 27.46 -23.43
CA GLY A 28 -21.23 26.11 -23.42
C GLY A 28 -22.24 24.98 -23.71
N GLN A 29 -23.53 25.30 -23.93
CA GLN A 29 -24.59 24.29 -24.11
C GLN A 29 -24.85 23.92 -25.57
N LEU A 30 -24.48 24.78 -26.53
CA LEU A 30 -24.66 24.56 -27.96
C LEU A 30 -23.33 24.23 -28.64
N ILE A 31 -23.29 23.07 -29.32
CA ILE A 31 -22.14 22.55 -30.04
C ILE A 31 -22.44 22.59 -31.54
N ILE A 32 -21.63 23.30 -32.32
CA ILE A 32 -21.82 23.47 -33.76
C ILE A 32 -20.69 22.76 -34.51
N HIS A 33 -21.04 21.73 -35.27
CA HIS A 33 -20.13 20.98 -36.15
C HIS A 33 -20.22 21.48 -37.59
N ALA A 34 -19.08 21.77 -38.22
CA ALA A 34 -19.02 22.16 -39.63
C ALA A 34 -18.76 20.93 -40.52
N ARG A 35 -19.72 20.55 -41.37
CA ARG A 35 -19.50 19.50 -42.38
C ARG A 35 -18.81 20.07 -43.62
N SER A 36 -17.50 19.84 -43.73
CA SER A 36 -16.67 19.90 -44.96
C SER A 36 -16.54 21.24 -45.71
N ALA A 37 -15.36 21.44 -46.31
CA ALA A 37 -14.90 22.66 -46.99
C ALA A 37 -15.55 22.98 -48.36
N ARG A 38 -16.71 22.39 -48.71
CA ARG A 38 -17.38 22.64 -50.01
C ARG A 38 -18.68 23.44 -49.86
N ARG A 39 -18.59 24.72 -50.26
CA ARG A 39 -19.56 25.76 -50.69
C ARG A 39 -21.04 25.81 -50.26
N ARG A 40 -21.60 24.87 -49.51
CA ARG A 40 -22.83 25.04 -48.70
C ARG A 40 -22.76 24.05 -47.52
N ALA A 41 -21.91 24.35 -46.54
CA ALA A 41 -21.79 23.53 -45.34
C ALA A 41 -23.07 23.68 -44.51
N ALA A 42 -23.87 22.62 -44.42
CA ALA A 42 -24.92 22.52 -43.42
C ALA A 42 -24.24 22.44 -42.04
N GLN A 43 -24.57 23.36 -41.14
CA GLN A 43 -24.10 23.34 -39.76
C GLN A 43 -24.99 22.39 -38.96
N GLU A 44 -24.38 21.40 -38.30
CA GLU A 44 -25.10 20.53 -37.38
C GLU A 44 -25.01 21.11 -35.97
N LYS A 45 -26.16 21.44 -35.38
CA LYS A 45 -26.27 22.00 -34.04
C LYS A 45 -26.74 20.94 -33.07
N TRP A 46 -26.01 20.78 -31.98
CA TRP A 46 -26.28 19.80 -30.93
C TRP A 46 -26.41 20.49 -29.58
N ILE A 47 -27.41 20.08 -28.80
CA ILE A 47 -27.62 20.54 -27.43
C ILE A 47 -27.43 19.40 -26.45
N ILE A 48 -26.82 19.69 -25.31
CA ILE A 48 -26.71 18.76 -24.19
C ILE A 48 -28.09 18.67 -23.53
N ARG A 49 -28.64 17.45 -23.42
CA ARG A 49 -29.96 17.18 -22.83
C ARG A 49 -29.86 16.76 -21.37
N LYS A 50 -29.01 15.77 -21.10
CA LYS A 50 -28.76 15.18 -19.78
C LYS A 50 -27.41 14.47 -19.80
N ARG A 51 -26.87 14.09 -18.66
CA ARG A 51 -25.60 13.41 -18.48
C ARG A 51 -25.85 11.90 -18.25
N LEU A 52 -25.51 11.03 -19.20
CA LEU A 52 -25.87 9.61 -19.07
C LEU A 52 -25.12 8.88 -17.94
N GLY A 53 -23.98 9.42 -17.51
CA GLY A 53 -23.22 8.94 -16.37
C GLY A 53 -21.91 9.67 -16.22
N SER A 54 -21.20 9.49 -15.11
CA SER A 54 -19.80 9.92 -15.01
C SER A 54 -18.90 8.90 -14.33
N GLY A 55 -17.60 9.14 -14.37
CA GLY A 55 -16.56 8.33 -13.75
C GLY A 55 -15.37 9.22 -13.35
N GLY A 56 -14.36 8.65 -12.71
CA GLY A 56 -13.29 9.44 -12.06
C GLY A 56 -12.49 10.38 -12.98
N GLN A 57 -12.45 10.14 -14.30
CA GLN A 57 -11.71 10.96 -15.27
C GLN A 57 -12.51 11.28 -16.55
N ALA A 58 -13.78 10.89 -16.61
CA ALA A 58 -14.61 10.98 -17.80
C ALA A 58 -16.09 11.13 -17.45
N TYR A 59 -16.90 11.71 -18.33
CA TYR A 59 -18.35 11.76 -18.17
C TYR A 59 -19.08 11.65 -19.51
N ILE A 60 -20.31 11.16 -19.53
CA ILE A 60 -21.09 10.94 -20.75
C ILE A 60 -22.26 11.93 -20.80
N ASP A 61 -22.44 12.64 -21.92
CA ASP A 61 -23.60 13.48 -22.21
C ASP A 61 -24.52 12.80 -23.22
N LEU A 62 -25.83 12.89 -23.02
CA LEU A 62 -26.81 12.72 -24.08
C LEU A 62 -26.96 14.06 -24.81
N GLN A 63 -26.80 14.04 -26.12
CA GLN A 63 -26.96 15.20 -26.97
C GLN A 63 -28.03 14.97 -28.02
N GLU A 64 -28.81 16.02 -28.30
CA GLU A 64 -29.86 16.00 -29.32
C GLU A 64 -29.52 16.98 -30.45
N ARG A 65 -29.75 16.55 -31.70
CA ARG A 65 -29.58 17.40 -32.87
C ARG A 65 -30.76 18.34 -33.04
N ILE A 66 -30.50 19.64 -33.05
CA ILE A 66 -31.49 20.66 -33.41
C ILE A 66 -31.75 20.55 -34.92
N SER A 67 -32.93 20.03 -35.28
CA SER A 67 -33.38 19.90 -36.67
C SER A 67 -34.59 20.81 -36.90
N ALA A 68 -34.66 21.48 -38.05
CA ALA A 68 -35.71 22.44 -38.38
C ALA A 68 -37.03 21.81 -38.92
N GLY A 69 -37.24 20.50 -38.73
CA GLY A 69 -38.38 19.77 -39.31
C GLY A 69 -38.89 18.64 -38.39
N SER A 70 -40.11 18.16 -38.67
CA SER A 70 -40.93 17.23 -37.86
C SER A 70 -40.45 15.77 -37.81
N GLY A 71 -39.14 15.54 -37.81
CA GLY A 71 -38.55 14.21 -37.62
C GLY A 71 -38.38 13.84 -36.14
N SER A 72 -38.20 12.55 -35.85
CA SER A 72 -37.81 12.08 -34.51
C SER A 72 -36.49 12.73 -34.07
N PRO A 73 -36.31 13.00 -32.76
CA PRO A 73 -35.09 13.61 -32.25
C PRO A 73 -33.90 12.68 -32.52
N GLN A 74 -32.85 13.20 -33.17
CA GLN A 74 -31.62 12.44 -33.37
C GLN A 74 -30.74 12.58 -32.13
N LEU A 75 -30.57 11.48 -31.40
CA LEU A 75 -29.80 11.42 -30.16
C LEU A 75 -28.40 10.82 -30.39
N ARG A 76 -27.43 11.26 -29.58
CA ARG A 76 -26.09 10.66 -29.49
C ARG A 76 -25.58 10.72 -28.06
N ALA A 77 -24.73 9.77 -27.69
CA ALA A 77 -23.95 9.87 -26.46
C ALA A 77 -22.59 10.53 -26.77
N VAL A 78 -22.05 11.29 -25.83
CA VAL A 78 -20.73 11.91 -25.96
C VAL A 78 -19.92 11.64 -24.70
N LYS A 79 -18.82 10.90 -24.83
CA LYS A 79 -17.88 10.65 -23.73
C LYS A 79 -16.85 11.78 -23.67
N ASN A 80 -16.77 12.46 -22.54
CA ASN A 80 -15.94 13.63 -22.30
C ASN A 80 -14.81 13.25 -21.34
N LEU A 81 -13.59 13.15 -21.85
CA LEU A 81 -12.39 12.75 -21.13
C LEU A 81 -11.62 14.00 -20.69
N LYS A 82 -11.28 14.13 -19.41
CA LYS A 82 -10.56 15.31 -18.91
C LYS A 82 -9.09 15.29 -19.35
N ILE A 83 -8.60 16.41 -19.86
CA ILE A 83 -7.19 16.63 -20.19
C ILE A 83 -6.46 17.00 -18.87
N PRO A 84 -5.46 16.23 -18.42
CA PRO A 84 -4.70 16.53 -17.20
C PRO A 84 -3.77 17.71 -17.43
N ASP A 85 -3.53 18.51 -16.37
CA ASP A 85 -2.61 19.65 -16.40
C ASP A 85 -1.16 19.21 -16.65
N GLY A 86 -0.78 19.07 -17.92
CA GLY A 86 0.49 19.46 -18.53
C GLY A 86 1.85 19.01 -17.98
N ARG A 87 1.98 18.06 -17.03
CA ARG A 87 3.31 17.76 -16.42
C ARG A 87 3.78 16.29 -16.41
N ARG A 88 3.08 15.36 -17.06
CA ARG A 88 3.55 13.96 -17.21
C ARG A 88 3.41 13.48 -18.65
N GLU A 89 4.52 13.04 -19.23
CA GLU A 89 4.61 12.52 -20.60
C GLU A 89 3.74 11.28 -20.82
N GLY A 90 3.60 10.43 -19.79
CA GLY A 90 2.74 9.23 -19.83
C GLY A 90 1.24 9.50 -19.89
N SER A 91 0.76 10.68 -19.49
CA SER A 91 -0.68 11.02 -19.56
C SER A 91 -1.15 11.29 -20.98
N ARG A 92 -0.26 11.76 -21.86
CA ARG A 92 -0.58 12.06 -23.27
C ARG A 92 -0.81 10.80 -24.10
N GLU A 93 -0.15 9.70 -23.73
CA GLU A 93 -0.22 8.40 -24.42
C GLU A 93 -1.50 7.61 -24.09
N LEU A 94 -2.18 7.89 -22.97
CA LEU A 94 -3.43 7.21 -22.60
C LEU A 94 -4.59 7.54 -23.56
N TYR A 95 -4.86 8.82 -23.82
CA TYR A 95 -5.98 9.22 -24.70
C TYR A 95 -5.71 8.86 -26.17
N ARG A 96 -4.44 8.84 -26.59
CA ARG A 96 -4.03 8.44 -27.93
C ARG A 96 -4.47 7.01 -28.24
N ARG A 97 -4.23 6.08 -27.31
CA ARG A 97 -4.59 4.65 -27.43
C ARG A 97 -6.10 4.41 -27.45
N GLU A 98 -6.83 5.13 -26.59
CA GLU A 98 -8.29 5.05 -26.56
C GLU A 98 -8.89 5.54 -27.89
N LEU A 99 -8.40 6.66 -28.44
CA LEU A 99 -8.85 7.17 -29.73
C LEU A 99 -8.50 6.23 -30.90
N GLU A 100 -7.36 5.52 -30.85
CA GLU A 100 -6.96 4.53 -31.86
C GLU A 100 -7.89 3.31 -31.88
N ALA A 101 -8.17 2.71 -30.72
CA ALA A 101 -9.09 1.57 -30.60
C ALA A 101 -10.50 1.96 -31.07
N ILE A 102 -11.00 3.12 -30.62
CA ILE A 102 -12.32 3.63 -31.01
C ILE A 102 -12.39 3.87 -32.52
N ALA A 103 -11.39 4.53 -33.12
CA ALA A 103 -11.37 4.76 -34.56
C ALA A 103 -11.32 3.46 -35.38
N LYS A 104 -10.68 2.41 -34.86
CA LYS A 104 -10.62 1.09 -35.51
C LYS A 104 -11.95 0.35 -35.44
N PHE A 105 -12.53 0.20 -34.24
CA PHE A 105 -13.75 -0.59 -34.02
C PHE A 105 -15.05 0.16 -34.35
N SER A 106 -14.98 1.46 -34.67
CA SER A 106 -16.12 2.23 -35.20
C SER A 106 -16.31 2.09 -36.72
N GLN A 107 -15.51 1.27 -37.40
CA GLN A 107 -15.71 0.99 -38.83
C GLN A 107 -16.98 0.17 -39.05
N ALA A 108 -17.68 0.42 -40.16
CA ALA A 108 -18.98 -0.21 -40.46
C ALA A 108 -18.95 -1.76 -40.48
N LYS A 109 -17.79 -2.38 -40.69
CA LYS A 109 -17.64 -3.85 -40.65
C LYS A 109 -17.66 -4.44 -39.23
N TYR A 110 -17.55 -3.61 -38.20
CA TYR A 110 -17.53 -4.01 -36.79
C TYR A 110 -18.74 -3.46 -36.01
N SER A 111 -19.65 -2.72 -36.66
CA SER A 111 -20.75 -2.01 -35.98
C SER A 111 -21.74 -2.93 -35.29
N ASP A 112 -21.74 -4.22 -35.62
CA ASP A 112 -22.67 -5.19 -35.05
C ASP A 112 -22.26 -5.61 -33.65
N HIS A 113 -20.96 -5.52 -33.32
CA HIS A 113 -20.39 -5.99 -32.05
C HIS A 113 -19.89 -4.85 -31.15
N PHE A 114 -19.60 -3.67 -31.70
CA PHE A 114 -19.01 -2.55 -30.95
C PHE A 114 -19.82 -1.27 -31.12
N VAL A 115 -19.85 -0.46 -30.06
CA VAL A 115 -20.50 0.85 -30.08
C VAL A 115 -19.77 1.79 -31.03
N THR A 116 -20.51 2.28 -32.03
CA THR A 116 -20.02 3.10 -33.13
C THR A 116 -19.73 4.53 -32.66
N SER A 117 -18.51 5.00 -32.89
CA SER A 117 -18.16 6.43 -32.74
C SER A 117 -18.43 7.22 -34.03
N PHE A 118 -19.01 8.41 -33.88
CA PHE A 118 -19.21 9.38 -34.95
C PHE A 118 -18.02 10.35 -35.11
N GLY A 119 -16.99 10.25 -34.26
CA GLY A 119 -15.82 11.12 -34.27
C GLY A 119 -15.58 11.83 -32.93
N TRP A 120 -14.51 12.62 -32.87
CA TRP A 120 -14.06 13.29 -31.64
C TRP A 120 -13.76 14.79 -31.83
N PHE A 121 -13.81 15.58 -30.75
CA PHE A 121 -13.51 17.01 -30.77
C PHE A 121 -12.89 17.49 -29.45
N LEU A 122 -12.35 18.71 -29.42
CA LEU A 122 -11.61 19.27 -28.27
C LEU A 122 -12.32 20.49 -27.69
N SER A 123 -12.26 20.62 -26.36
CA SER A 123 -12.47 21.88 -25.64
C SER A 123 -11.20 22.25 -24.86
N SER A 124 -11.22 23.35 -24.11
CA SER A 124 -10.07 23.82 -23.32
C SER A 124 -9.60 22.82 -22.24
N GLN A 125 -10.46 21.91 -21.78
CA GLN A 125 -10.17 20.98 -20.68
C GLN A 125 -10.55 19.53 -20.98
N PHE A 126 -11.18 19.22 -22.12
CA PHE A 126 -11.71 17.88 -22.42
C PHE A 126 -11.48 17.44 -23.87
N ILE A 127 -11.30 16.13 -24.04
CA ILE A 127 -11.47 15.41 -25.31
C ILE A 127 -12.88 14.82 -25.32
N HIS A 128 -13.65 15.09 -26.35
CA HIS A 128 -15.03 14.66 -26.50
C HIS A 128 -15.13 13.61 -27.60
N ILE A 129 -15.76 12.47 -27.34
CA ILE A 129 -15.96 11.36 -28.29
C ILE A 129 -17.46 11.16 -28.48
N ALA A 130 -17.97 11.48 -29.66
CA ALA A 130 -19.36 11.26 -30.02
C ALA A 130 -19.58 9.81 -30.44
N MET A 131 -20.65 9.18 -29.96
CA MET A 131 -20.98 7.78 -30.17
C MET A 131 -22.50 7.57 -30.29
N GLU A 132 -22.89 6.42 -30.84
CA GLU A 132 -24.30 6.00 -30.86
C GLU A 132 -24.87 5.92 -29.44
N TYR A 133 -26.15 6.24 -29.29
CA TYR A 133 -26.84 6.19 -28.00
C TYR A 133 -27.63 4.88 -27.90
N CYS A 134 -27.31 4.06 -26.90
CA CYS A 134 -28.03 2.84 -26.58
C CYS A 134 -29.10 3.13 -25.52
N GLU A 135 -30.37 3.18 -25.93
CA GLU A 135 -31.47 3.66 -25.07
C GLU A 135 -31.75 2.75 -23.87
N LEU A 136 -31.51 1.44 -24.01
CA LEU A 136 -31.79 0.42 -23.00
C LEU A 136 -30.70 0.31 -21.90
N GLY A 137 -29.61 1.06 -22.04
CA GLY A 137 -28.52 1.10 -21.06
C GLY A 137 -27.61 -0.12 -21.11
N ASP A 138 -27.00 -0.45 -19.96
CA ASP A 138 -26.04 -1.53 -19.80
C ASP A 138 -26.64 -2.79 -19.16
N LEU A 139 -26.02 -3.95 -19.40
CA LEU A 139 -26.48 -5.24 -18.87
C LEU A 139 -26.48 -5.32 -17.35
N ASP A 140 -25.59 -4.62 -16.64
CA ASP A 140 -25.52 -4.68 -15.18
C ASP A 140 -26.75 -4.02 -14.54
N LYS A 141 -27.10 -2.80 -15.01
CA LYS A 141 -28.32 -2.11 -14.59
C LYS A 141 -29.58 -2.86 -15.03
N TYR A 142 -29.58 -3.44 -16.22
CA TYR A 142 -30.71 -4.25 -16.70
C TYR A 142 -30.97 -5.44 -15.77
N LEU A 143 -29.92 -6.18 -15.40
CA LEU A 143 -30.00 -7.34 -14.50
C LEU A 143 -30.42 -6.95 -13.07
N CYS A 144 -29.98 -5.79 -12.58
CA CYS A 144 -30.28 -5.33 -11.23
C CYS A 144 -31.67 -4.69 -11.09
N ASN A 145 -32.35 -4.34 -12.19
CA ASN A 145 -33.69 -3.77 -12.16
C ASN A 145 -34.72 -4.88 -11.90
N PRO A 146 -35.42 -4.90 -10.74
CA PRO A 146 -36.39 -5.94 -10.42
C PRO A 146 -37.57 -6.00 -11.38
N SER A 147 -37.85 -4.90 -12.09
CA SER A 147 -38.91 -4.83 -13.11
C SER A 147 -38.55 -5.62 -14.37
N ASN A 148 -37.25 -5.73 -14.68
CA ASN A 148 -36.74 -6.46 -15.83
C ASN A 148 -36.41 -7.91 -15.46
N CYS A 149 -35.71 -8.08 -14.33
CA CYS A 149 -35.23 -9.38 -13.83
C CYS A 149 -35.53 -9.50 -12.32
N PRO A 150 -36.71 -10.02 -11.91
CA PRO A 150 -37.07 -10.15 -10.49
C PRO A 150 -36.07 -10.95 -9.66
N ASP A 151 -35.55 -12.03 -10.25
CA ASP A 151 -34.56 -12.92 -9.64
C ASP A 151 -33.11 -12.47 -9.90
N ARG A 152 -32.90 -11.32 -10.55
CA ARG A 152 -31.58 -10.83 -11.00
C ARG A 152 -30.78 -11.82 -11.86
N ARG A 153 -31.46 -12.68 -12.62
CA ARG A 153 -30.87 -13.66 -13.56
C ARG A 153 -31.67 -13.70 -14.85
N LEU A 154 -31.04 -14.17 -15.92
CA LEU A 154 -31.67 -14.36 -17.23
C LEU A 154 -31.91 -15.84 -17.55
N PRO A 155 -32.92 -16.16 -18.36
CA PRO A 155 -33.12 -17.52 -18.88
C PRO A 155 -31.89 -18.04 -19.62
N LYS A 156 -31.69 -19.36 -19.56
CA LYS A 156 -30.60 -20.08 -20.25
C LYS A 156 -30.42 -19.67 -21.70
N SER A 157 -31.54 -19.49 -22.39
CA SER A 157 -31.65 -19.08 -23.77
C SER A 157 -30.98 -17.74 -24.06
N GLU A 158 -31.32 -16.75 -23.25
CA GLU A 158 -30.85 -15.37 -23.38
C GLU A 158 -29.40 -15.24 -22.96
N VAL A 159 -28.97 -15.97 -21.91
CA VAL A 159 -27.56 -16.04 -21.50
C VAL A 159 -26.69 -16.61 -22.62
N HIS A 160 -27.16 -17.64 -23.33
CA HIS A 160 -26.45 -18.20 -24.48
C HIS A 160 -26.29 -17.16 -25.60
N GLU A 161 -27.37 -16.48 -26.00
CA GLU A 161 -27.37 -15.48 -27.08
C GLU A 161 -26.43 -14.29 -26.75
N ILE A 162 -26.54 -13.75 -25.53
CA ILE A 162 -25.71 -12.63 -25.06
C ILE A 162 -24.23 -13.05 -24.96
N SER A 163 -23.96 -14.22 -24.37
CA SER A 163 -22.57 -14.69 -24.19
C SER A 163 -21.87 -14.96 -25.51
N SER A 164 -22.60 -15.43 -26.52
CA SER A 164 -22.08 -15.67 -27.87
C SER A 164 -21.68 -14.36 -28.55
N GLN A 165 -22.52 -13.32 -28.46
CA GLN A 165 -22.21 -11.99 -29.03
C GLN A 165 -21.00 -11.33 -28.35
N ILE A 166 -20.89 -11.43 -27.03
CA ILE A 166 -19.73 -10.92 -26.28
C ILE A 166 -18.45 -11.65 -26.74
N LEU A 167 -18.52 -12.98 -26.86
CA LEU A 167 -17.39 -13.80 -27.28
C LEU A 167 -16.94 -13.48 -28.72
N GLU A 168 -17.87 -13.30 -29.64
CA GLU A 168 -17.58 -12.87 -31.02
C GLU A 168 -16.86 -11.52 -31.04
N GLY A 169 -17.34 -10.55 -30.24
CA GLY A 169 -16.69 -9.25 -30.09
C GLY A 169 -15.25 -9.36 -29.55
N LEU A 170 -15.03 -10.17 -28.51
CA LEU A 170 -13.69 -10.42 -27.98
C LEU A 170 -12.77 -11.09 -29.00
N ASP A 171 -13.28 -12.07 -29.75
CA ASP A 171 -12.49 -12.75 -30.77
C ASP A 171 -12.05 -11.80 -31.89
N ILE A 172 -12.92 -10.88 -32.30
CA ILE A 172 -12.58 -9.81 -33.24
C ILE A 172 -11.46 -8.92 -32.67
N MET A 173 -11.57 -8.51 -31.40
CA MET A 173 -10.52 -7.70 -30.74
C MET A 173 -9.18 -8.44 -30.72
N HIS A 174 -9.19 -9.71 -30.29
CA HIS A 174 -8.00 -10.53 -30.15
C HIS A 174 -7.30 -10.75 -31.50
N ARG A 175 -8.05 -11.04 -32.58
CA ARG A 175 -7.50 -11.17 -33.95
C ARG A 175 -6.87 -9.87 -34.46
N GLU A 176 -7.40 -8.71 -34.08
CA GLU A 176 -6.83 -7.40 -34.40
C GLU A 176 -5.70 -6.99 -33.42
N SER A 177 -5.27 -7.90 -32.54
CA SER A 177 -4.22 -7.71 -31.52
C SER A 177 -4.56 -6.66 -30.46
N PHE A 178 -5.85 -6.51 -30.13
CA PHE A 178 -6.36 -5.69 -29.03
C PHE A 178 -6.91 -6.55 -27.89
N CYS A 179 -6.80 -6.07 -26.66
CA CYS A 179 -7.48 -6.62 -25.48
C CYS A 179 -8.29 -5.53 -24.77
N HIS A 180 -9.43 -5.89 -24.20
CA HIS A 180 -10.39 -4.98 -23.57
C HIS A 180 -9.90 -4.49 -22.20
N ARG A 181 -9.48 -5.41 -21.31
CA ARG A 181 -8.85 -5.19 -19.99
C ARG A 181 -9.73 -4.66 -18.85
N ASP A 182 -10.98 -4.31 -19.12
CA ASP A 182 -12.01 -4.02 -18.11
C ASP A 182 -13.38 -4.57 -18.53
N LEU A 183 -13.42 -5.79 -19.02
CA LEU A 183 -14.67 -6.43 -19.43
C LEU A 183 -15.56 -6.70 -18.21
N LYS A 184 -16.78 -6.19 -18.23
CA LYS A 184 -17.82 -6.36 -17.19
C LYS A 184 -19.20 -6.06 -17.77
N LEU A 185 -20.26 -6.48 -17.09
CA LEU A 185 -21.65 -6.25 -17.54
C LEU A 185 -21.99 -4.77 -17.77
N ALA A 186 -21.38 -3.85 -17.00
CA ALA A 186 -21.59 -2.40 -17.17
C ALA A 186 -20.98 -1.84 -18.47
N ASN A 187 -20.09 -2.59 -19.13
CA ASN A 187 -19.44 -2.21 -20.39
C ASN A 187 -20.05 -2.93 -21.60
N ILE A 188 -21.20 -3.58 -21.43
CA ILE A 188 -21.96 -4.24 -22.48
C ILE A 188 -23.31 -3.54 -22.60
N LEU A 189 -23.54 -2.85 -23.71
CA LEU A 189 -24.73 -2.03 -23.95
C LEU A 189 -25.79 -2.78 -24.74
N ILE A 190 -27.05 -2.54 -24.41
CA ILE A 190 -28.20 -3.25 -24.97
C ILE A 190 -28.81 -2.42 -26.10
N MET A 191 -28.97 -3.05 -27.28
CA MET A 191 -29.60 -2.46 -28.45
C MET A 191 -31.04 -2.94 -28.63
N SER A 192 -31.29 -4.23 -28.40
CA SER A 192 -32.62 -4.83 -28.35
C SER A 192 -32.67 -5.96 -27.32
N THR A 193 -33.86 -6.19 -26.77
CA THR A 193 -34.18 -7.32 -25.89
C THR A 193 -35.11 -8.29 -26.61
N SER A 194 -35.60 -9.32 -25.89
CA SER A 194 -36.54 -10.35 -26.36
C SER A 194 -37.57 -9.85 -27.40
N PRO A 195 -37.76 -10.56 -28.54
CA PRO A 195 -37.43 -11.98 -28.77
C PRO A 195 -36.02 -12.29 -29.28
N SER A 196 -35.19 -11.28 -29.60
CA SER A 196 -33.78 -11.50 -29.95
C SER A 196 -32.91 -10.41 -29.35
N TRP A 197 -31.96 -10.85 -28.52
CA TRP A 197 -31.02 -9.96 -27.87
C TRP A 197 -30.01 -9.43 -28.87
N TRP A 198 -29.73 -8.13 -28.81
CA TRP A 198 -28.61 -7.54 -29.50
C TRP A 198 -27.82 -6.66 -28.53
N VAL A 199 -26.56 -7.01 -28.31
CA VAL A 199 -25.66 -6.33 -27.38
C VAL A 199 -24.38 -5.90 -28.07
N LYS A 200 -23.77 -4.82 -27.58
CA LYS A 200 -22.50 -4.29 -28.11
C LYS A 200 -21.51 -4.00 -27.00
N LEU A 201 -20.23 -4.25 -27.27
CA LEU A 201 -19.12 -3.90 -26.39
C LEU A 201 -18.86 -2.40 -26.42
N ALA A 202 -18.64 -1.83 -25.24
CA ALA A 202 -18.40 -0.42 -25.00
C ALA A 202 -17.18 -0.18 -24.08
N ASP A 203 -16.76 1.09 -24.00
CA ASP A 203 -15.72 1.59 -23.09
C ASP A 203 -14.29 1.04 -23.29
N PHE A 204 -13.63 1.52 -24.34
CA PHE A 204 -12.24 1.18 -24.67
C PHE A 204 -11.16 1.95 -23.87
N GLY A 205 -11.52 2.55 -22.72
CA GLY A 205 -10.62 3.42 -21.95
C GLY A 205 -9.37 2.74 -21.38
N LEU A 206 -9.41 1.40 -21.24
CA LEU A 206 -8.26 0.59 -20.80
C LEU A 206 -7.72 -0.34 -21.90
N THR A 207 -8.34 -0.32 -23.09
CA THR A 207 -7.99 -1.16 -24.23
C THR A 207 -6.56 -0.87 -24.71
N LYS A 208 -5.83 -1.93 -25.05
CA LYS A 208 -4.42 -1.83 -25.45
C LYS A 208 -4.12 -2.73 -26.65
N ARG A 209 -3.30 -2.23 -27.58
CA ARG A 209 -2.67 -3.05 -28.62
C ARG A 209 -1.44 -3.76 -28.07
N ILE A 210 -1.34 -5.07 -28.30
CA ILE A 210 -0.23 -5.89 -27.78
C ILE A 210 0.89 -5.92 -28.84
N GLU A 211 1.72 -4.88 -28.92
CA GLU A 211 2.93 -4.89 -29.74
C GLU A 211 4.14 -5.38 -28.92
N ALA A 212 5.03 -6.15 -29.55
CA ALA A 212 6.11 -6.92 -28.91
C ALA A 212 7.26 -6.10 -28.28
N THR A 213 7.21 -4.77 -28.27
CA THR A 213 8.32 -3.90 -27.83
C THR A 213 7.82 -2.64 -27.13
N MET A 214 7.19 -2.76 -25.96
CA MET A 214 6.87 -1.60 -25.10
C MET A 214 6.94 -1.95 -23.60
N PRO A 215 7.32 -1.01 -22.71
CA PRO A 215 7.55 -1.28 -21.30
C PRO A 215 6.28 -1.73 -20.56
N GLU A 216 6.44 -2.73 -19.70
CA GLU A 216 5.42 -3.26 -18.79
C GLU A 216 4.92 -2.13 -17.86
N THR A 217 3.65 -1.75 -17.99
CA THR A 217 3.03 -0.78 -17.09
C THR A 217 2.76 -1.42 -15.73
N THR A 218 3.41 -0.92 -14.69
CA THR A 218 3.45 -1.43 -13.29
C THR A 218 2.15 -1.24 -12.47
N ALA A 219 1.05 -0.81 -13.07
CA ALA A 219 -0.20 -0.55 -12.36
C ALA A 219 -1.23 -1.63 -12.66
N ILE A 220 -1.65 -2.38 -11.63
CA ILE A 220 -2.84 -3.24 -11.67
C ILE A 220 -4.05 -2.36 -12.00
N ARG A 221 -4.76 -2.66 -13.10
CA ARG A 221 -5.93 -1.90 -13.58
C ARG A 221 -7.07 -2.87 -13.86
N GLY A 222 -8.29 -2.51 -13.46
CA GLY A 222 -9.51 -3.31 -13.64
C GLY A 222 -10.48 -3.13 -12.47
N THR A 223 -11.65 -3.76 -12.55
CA THR A 223 -12.64 -3.78 -11.46
C THR A 223 -12.35 -4.95 -10.51
N PRO A 224 -12.10 -4.74 -9.19
CA PRO A 224 -11.54 -5.77 -8.29
C PRO A 224 -12.25 -7.14 -8.29
N ASN A 225 -13.58 -7.17 -8.36
CA ASN A 225 -14.36 -8.42 -8.33
C ASN A 225 -14.32 -9.24 -9.64
N TYR A 226 -13.81 -8.67 -10.73
CA TYR A 226 -13.64 -9.33 -12.02
C TYR A 226 -12.18 -9.68 -12.32
N MET A 227 -11.25 -9.31 -11.41
CA MET A 227 -9.82 -9.53 -11.64
C MET A 227 -9.45 -11.02 -11.51
N PRO A 228 -8.64 -11.55 -12.43
CA PRO A 228 -8.11 -12.90 -12.33
C PRO A 228 -6.92 -12.97 -11.36
N PRO A 229 -6.59 -14.17 -10.82
CA PRO A 229 -5.58 -14.36 -9.78
C PRO A 229 -4.18 -13.93 -10.22
N GLU A 230 -3.83 -14.05 -11.51
CA GLU A 230 -2.54 -13.64 -12.03
C GLU A 230 -2.30 -12.12 -11.99
N LEU A 231 -3.35 -11.29 -12.07
CA LEU A 231 -3.22 -9.84 -11.91
C LEU A 231 -3.09 -9.41 -10.45
N LEU A 232 -3.56 -10.26 -9.51
CA LEU A 232 -3.45 -10.06 -8.07
C LEU A 232 -2.13 -10.62 -7.49
N GLY A 233 -1.33 -11.31 -8.31
CA GLY A 233 -0.05 -11.89 -7.91
C GLY A 233 -0.18 -13.23 -7.18
N TYR A 234 -1.34 -13.90 -7.22
CA TYR A 234 -1.56 -15.18 -6.52
C TYR A 234 -0.83 -16.35 -7.16
N ASN A 235 -0.53 -16.29 -8.47
CA ASN A 235 0.09 -17.39 -9.24
C ASN A 235 1.41 -17.01 -9.93
N GLY A 236 2.05 -15.89 -9.53
CA GLY A 236 3.30 -15.43 -10.14
C GLY A 236 3.39 -13.93 -10.33
N ASN A 237 4.31 -13.47 -11.19
CA ASN A 237 4.57 -12.05 -11.39
C ASN A 237 3.44 -11.39 -12.21
N ALA A 238 2.66 -10.51 -11.57
CA ALA A 238 1.55 -9.77 -12.19
C ALA A 238 1.92 -9.01 -13.47
N ASN A 239 3.21 -8.68 -13.65
CA ASN A 239 3.72 -7.96 -14.81
C ASN A 239 3.79 -8.80 -16.10
N LYS A 240 3.62 -10.14 -16.02
CA LYS A 240 3.68 -11.08 -17.16
C LYS A 240 2.34 -11.74 -17.53
N ALA A 241 1.22 -11.27 -16.96
CA ALA A 241 -0.09 -11.87 -17.24
C ALA A 241 -0.50 -11.71 -18.72
N ASP A 242 -0.92 -12.81 -19.35
CA ASP A 242 -1.50 -12.81 -20.71
C ASP A 242 -2.82 -12.04 -20.71
N GLN A 243 -2.83 -10.89 -21.39
CA GLN A 243 -3.99 -9.99 -21.38
C GLN A 243 -5.19 -10.57 -22.14
N TYR A 244 -4.99 -11.50 -23.08
CA TYR A 244 -6.11 -12.18 -23.75
C TYR A 244 -6.80 -13.14 -22.78
N ALA A 245 -6.02 -13.88 -21.99
CA ALA A 245 -6.55 -14.76 -20.95
C ALA A 245 -7.33 -13.98 -19.87
N VAL A 246 -6.92 -12.75 -19.55
CA VAL A 246 -7.65 -11.87 -18.62
C VAL A 246 -9.07 -11.58 -19.11
N ASP A 247 -9.24 -11.22 -20.39
CA ASP A 247 -10.57 -10.93 -20.96
C ASP A 247 -11.47 -12.19 -20.93
N MET A 248 -10.91 -13.37 -21.18
CA MET A 248 -11.63 -14.64 -21.13
C MET A 248 -12.08 -15.02 -19.71
N TRP A 249 -11.29 -14.68 -18.68
CA TRP A 249 -11.72 -14.82 -17.28
C TRP A 249 -12.90 -13.91 -16.95
N CYS A 250 -12.81 -12.64 -17.37
CA CYS A 250 -13.90 -11.69 -17.17
C CYS A 250 -15.19 -12.12 -17.89
N LEU A 251 -15.09 -12.77 -19.06
CA LEU A 251 -16.24 -13.39 -19.74
C LEU A 251 -16.86 -14.48 -18.87
N GLY A 252 -16.06 -15.37 -18.29
CA GLY A 252 -16.56 -16.42 -17.39
C GLY A 252 -17.33 -15.87 -16.18
N GLN A 253 -16.82 -14.80 -15.57
CA GLN A 253 -17.51 -14.06 -14.50
C GLN A 253 -18.84 -13.46 -14.95
N CYS A 254 -18.87 -12.85 -16.15
CA CYS A 254 -20.08 -12.28 -16.72
C CYS A 254 -21.15 -13.34 -16.98
N VAL A 255 -20.79 -14.46 -17.61
CA VAL A 255 -21.73 -15.56 -17.93
C VAL A 255 -22.30 -16.18 -16.65
N PHE A 256 -21.46 -16.43 -15.65
CA PHE A 256 -21.91 -16.96 -14.35
C PHE A 256 -22.90 -16.01 -13.67
N ARG A 257 -22.61 -14.70 -13.67
CA ARG A 257 -23.48 -13.70 -13.05
C ARG A 257 -24.80 -13.51 -13.79
N LEU A 258 -24.80 -13.53 -15.14
CA LEU A 258 -26.03 -13.48 -15.93
C LEU A 258 -26.96 -14.67 -15.61
N PHE A 259 -26.38 -15.86 -15.37
CA PHE A 259 -27.15 -17.08 -15.12
C PHE A 259 -27.60 -17.25 -13.66
N THR A 260 -26.79 -16.83 -12.69
CA THR A 260 -27.05 -17.08 -11.25
C THR A 260 -27.47 -15.84 -10.47
N GLY A 261 -27.24 -14.64 -11.01
CA GLY A 261 -27.45 -13.36 -10.33
C GLY A 261 -26.41 -12.99 -9.27
N ILE A 262 -25.43 -13.84 -9.01
CA ILE A 262 -24.37 -13.63 -8.02
C ILE A 262 -22.97 -13.74 -8.65
N PRO A 263 -21.91 -13.12 -8.07
CA PRO A 263 -20.54 -13.31 -8.56
C PRO A 263 -20.01 -14.73 -8.23
N ILE A 264 -19.02 -15.21 -9.00
CA ILE A 264 -18.37 -16.51 -8.73
C ILE A 264 -17.67 -16.48 -7.37
N PHE A 265 -16.84 -15.46 -7.15
CA PHE A 265 -16.08 -15.27 -5.92
C PHE A 265 -16.66 -14.09 -5.14
N ALA A 266 -17.29 -14.37 -4.00
CA ALA A 266 -17.91 -13.36 -3.14
C ALA A 266 -16.90 -12.42 -2.46
N SER A 267 -15.62 -12.82 -2.35
CA SER A 267 -14.56 -12.01 -1.75
C SER A 267 -13.19 -12.35 -2.37
N PRO A 268 -12.20 -11.46 -2.25
CA PRO A 268 -10.82 -11.76 -2.66
C PRO A 268 -10.21 -12.98 -1.96
N ASN A 269 -10.63 -13.26 -0.72
CA ASN A 269 -10.19 -14.43 0.03
C ASN A 269 -10.72 -15.74 -0.59
N HIS A 270 -11.97 -15.77 -1.04
CA HIS A 270 -12.54 -16.92 -1.76
C HIS A 270 -11.78 -17.17 -3.08
N LEU A 271 -11.44 -16.11 -3.82
CA LEU A 271 -10.58 -16.24 -5.01
C LEU A 271 -9.17 -16.78 -4.66
N PHE A 272 -8.57 -16.30 -3.56
CA PHE A 272 -7.27 -16.78 -3.10
C PHE A 272 -7.30 -18.28 -2.75
N GLN A 273 -8.32 -18.74 -2.03
CA GLN A 273 -8.47 -20.15 -1.66
C GLN A 273 -8.70 -21.03 -2.90
N TYR A 274 -9.53 -20.57 -3.84
CA TYR A 274 -9.73 -21.25 -5.12
C TYR A 274 -8.43 -21.34 -5.93
N SER A 275 -7.62 -20.27 -5.99
CA SER A 275 -6.37 -20.27 -6.76
C SER A 275 -5.30 -21.19 -6.19
N HIS A 276 -5.31 -21.44 -4.87
CA HIS A 276 -4.39 -22.36 -4.19
C HIS A 276 -4.94 -23.80 -4.10
N GLY A 277 -6.12 -24.07 -4.67
CA GLY A 277 -6.76 -25.38 -4.65
C GLY A 277 -7.33 -25.77 -3.29
N GLU A 278 -7.49 -24.83 -2.37
CA GLU A 278 -8.11 -25.05 -1.05
C GLU A 278 -9.64 -25.15 -1.14
N GLU A 279 -10.24 -24.46 -2.12
CA GLU A 279 -11.68 -24.55 -2.43
C GLU A 279 -11.91 -24.99 -3.88
N SER A 280 -12.97 -25.78 -4.10
CA SER A 280 -13.40 -26.20 -5.43
C SER A 280 -14.29 -25.14 -6.08
N PHE A 281 -14.33 -25.12 -7.43
CA PHE A 281 -15.23 -24.24 -8.18
C PHE A 281 -16.69 -24.34 -7.67
N PRO A 282 -17.39 -23.21 -7.42
CA PRO A 282 -18.72 -23.20 -6.83
C PRO A 282 -19.79 -23.66 -7.84
N GLU A 283 -19.98 -24.98 -7.95
CA GLU A 283 -21.00 -25.57 -8.83
C GLU A 283 -22.42 -25.45 -8.27
N LEU A 284 -22.58 -25.38 -6.95
CA LEU A 284 -23.90 -25.41 -6.29
C LEU A 284 -24.86 -24.30 -6.78
N PRO A 285 -24.45 -23.03 -6.96
CA PRO A 285 -25.32 -21.98 -7.51
C PRO A 285 -25.80 -22.27 -8.94
N LEU A 286 -24.93 -22.83 -9.79
CA LEU A 286 -25.28 -23.21 -11.15
C LEU A 286 -26.24 -24.40 -11.17
N GLN A 287 -25.99 -25.41 -10.31
CA GLN A 287 -26.87 -26.56 -10.17
C GLN A 287 -28.27 -26.17 -9.65
N ARG A 288 -28.36 -25.19 -8.74
CA ARG A 288 -29.64 -24.63 -8.26
C ARG A 288 -30.43 -23.88 -9.33
N CYS A 289 -29.76 -23.44 -10.40
CA CYS A 289 -30.37 -22.76 -11.54
C CYS A 289 -30.52 -23.68 -12.76
N ASP A 290 -30.46 -25.00 -12.57
CA ASP A 290 -30.59 -26.02 -13.62
C ASP A 290 -29.59 -25.84 -14.78
N ALA A 291 -28.35 -25.45 -14.47
CA ALA A 291 -27.28 -25.35 -15.46
C ALA A 291 -26.96 -26.71 -16.08
N SER A 292 -26.89 -26.75 -17.42
CA SER A 292 -26.42 -27.94 -18.13
C SER A 292 -24.95 -28.25 -17.82
N LYS A 293 -24.56 -29.52 -17.90
CA LYS A 293 -23.14 -29.93 -17.72
C LYS A 293 -22.20 -29.19 -18.68
N SER A 294 -22.66 -28.93 -19.91
CA SER A 294 -21.88 -28.18 -20.90
C SER A 294 -21.66 -26.71 -20.51
N LEU A 295 -22.63 -26.05 -19.88
CA LEU A 295 -22.48 -24.68 -19.36
C LEU A 295 -21.50 -24.63 -18.18
N ILE A 296 -21.59 -25.59 -17.25
CA ILE A 296 -20.68 -25.67 -16.10
C ILE A 296 -19.24 -25.87 -16.58
N ASP A 297 -19.04 -26.79 -17.53
CA ASP A 297 -17.74 -27.04 -18.15
C ASP A 297 -17.20 -25.80 -18.88
N TYR A 298 -18.04 -25.12 -19.64
CA TYR A 298 -17.69 -23.87 -20.34
C TYR A 298 -17.18 -22.79 -19.37
N ILE A 299 -17.93 -22.52 -18.30
CA ILE A 299 -17.53 -21.49 -17.31
C ILE A 299 -16.23 -21.90 -16.63
N LYS A 300 -16.07 -23.18 -16.23
CA LYS A 300 -14.84 -23.67 -15.58
C LYS A 300 -13.60 -23.47 -16.44
N GLN A 301 -13.69 -23.77 -17.74
CA GLN A 301 -12.56 -23.59 -18.65
C GLN A 301 -12.26 -22.11 -18.94
N LEU A 302 -13.26 -21.22 -18.85
CA LEU A 302 -13.05 -19.76 -18.91
C LEU A 302 -12.40 -19.19 -17.65
N VAL A 303 -12.65 -19.78 -16.47
CA VAL A 303 -12.06 -19.34 -15.19
C VAL A 303 -10.97 -20.27 -14.67
N ALA A 304 -10.24 -20.91 -15.59
CA ALA A 304 -9.06 -21.70 -15.24
C ALA A 304 -8.01 -20.82 -14.53
N VAL A 305 -7.48 -21.34 -13.43
CA VAL A 305 -6.52 -20.65 -12.55
C VAL A 305 -5.19 -20.35 -13.25
N ASP A 306 -4.72 -21.28 -14.09
CA ASP A 306 -3.59 -21.07 -14.98
C ASP A 306 -4.07 -20.38 -16.28
N PRO A 307 -3.54 -19.20 -16.63
CA PRO A 307 -3.84 -18.54 -17.91
C PRO A 307 -3.57 -19.42 -19.14
N GLY A 308 -2.58 -20.30 -19.10
CA GLY A 308 -2.24 -21.18 -20.22
C GLY A 308 -3.26 -22.29 -20.48
N GLU A 309 -4.01 -22.69 -19.45
CA GLU A 309 -5.08 -23.70 -19.52
C GLU A 309 -6.46 -23.08 -19.79
N ARG A 310 -6.54 -21.73 -19.83
CA ARG A 310 -7.79 -20.99 -20.04
C ARG A 310 -8.18 -21.03 -21.51
N LEU A 311 -9.48 -21.17 -21.79
CA LEU A 311 -10.00 -21.13 -23.16
C LEU A 311 -9.63 -19.81 -23.85
N SER A 312 -9.01 -19.89 -25.02
CA SER A 312 -8.87 -18.75 -25.93
C SER A 312 -10.20 -18.41 -26.59
N SER A 313 -10.38 -17.18 -27.10
CA SER A 313 -11.61 -16.76 -27.78
C SER A 313 -11.96 -17.68 -28.97
N ALA A 314 -10.96 -18.05 -29.76
CA ALA A 314 -11.13 -18.95 -30.91
C ALA A 314 -11.56 -20.37 -30.50
N ASN A 315 -11.02 -20.89 -29.39
CA ASN A 315 -11.41 -22.22 -28.89
C ASN A 315 -12.79 -22.18 -28.21
N ALA A 316 -13.10 -21.11 -27.49
CA ALA A 316 -14.40 -20.90 -26.86
C ALA A 316 -15.55 -20.86 -27.88
N LEU A 317 -15.34 -20.28 -29.07
CA LEU A 317 -16.35 -20.26 -30.15
C LEU A 317 -16.72 -21.67 -30.64
N ASN A 318 -15.80 -22.62 -30.50
CA ASN A 318 -16.01 -24.02 -30.88
C ASN A 318 -16.50 -24.89 -29.70
N HIS A 319 -16.68 -24.31 -28.52
CA HIS A 319 -17.08 -25.06 -27.33
C HIS A 319 -18.49 -25.65 -27.53
N PRO A 320 -18.79 -26.88 -27.05
CA PRO A 320 -20.11 -27.50 -27.20
C PRO A 320 -21.24 -26.60 -26.72
N TRP A 321 -21.07 -25.88 -25.61
CA TRP A 321 -22.09 -24.94 -25.10
C TRP A 321 -22.47 -23.86 -26.13
N VAL A 322 -21.49 -23.32 -26.85
CA VAL A 322 -21.71 -22.25 -27.83
C VAL A 322 -22.30 -22.82 -29.13
N THR A 323 -21.78 -23.97 -29.58
CA THR A 323 -22.14 -24.61 -30.85
C THR A 323 -23.43 -25.44 -30.80
N SER A 324 -23.81 -26.00 -29.65
CA SER A 324 -25.05 -26.77 -29.47
C SER A 324 -26.24 -25.85 -29.28
N GLY A 325 -26.69 -25.22 -30.37
CA GLY A 325 -27.99 -24.56 -30.42
C GLY A 325 -29.11 -25.55 -30.04
N TYR A 326 -29.96 -25.14 -29.08
CA TYR A 326 -31.21 -25.75 -28.62
C TYR A 326 -31.61 -27.10 -29.21
N SER A 327 -30.91 -28.18 -28.85
CA SER A 327 -31.43 -29.52 -29.08
C SER A 327 -31.05 -30.46 -27.95
N ASN A 328 -32.12 -30.98 -27.32
CA ASN A 328 -32.18 -32.13 -26.41
C ASN A 328 -31.70 -31.93 -24.97
N ASP A 329 -32.52 -31.29 -24.13
CA ASP A 329 -32.69 -31.68 -22.72
C ASP A 329 -33.91 -30.95 -22.12
N GLU A 330 -35.11 -31.46 -22.39
CA GLU A 330 -36.26 -31.29 -21.48
C GLU A 330 -36.76 -32.67 -21.06
N PRO A 331 -37.10 -32.83 -19.77
CA PRO A 331 -38.47 -33.24 -19.48
C PRO A 331 -39.14 -32.39 -18.39
N ASN A 332 -40.37 -31.96 -18.71
CA ASN A 332 -41.56 -31.84 -17.84
C ASN A 332 -41.33 -31.92 -16.32
N ASP A 333 -41.80 -30.94 -15.55
CA ASP A 333 -43.19 -30.99 -15.10
C ASP A 333 -43.67 -29.67 -14.50
N LYS A 334 -45.00 -29.53 -14.58
CA LYS A 334 -45.86 -28.40 -14.32
C LYS A 334 -45.86 -27.95 -12.87
N ARG A 335 -46.09 -26.64 -12.67
CA ARG A 335 -47.09 -26.14 -11.70
C ARG A 335 -47.56 -24.73 -12.07
N PHE A 336 -48.83 -24.68 -12.51
CA PHE A 336 -49.89 -23.70 -12.22
C PHE A 336 -49.53 -22.22 -12.00
N SER A 337 -50.24 -21.22 -12.51
CA SER A 337 -51.35 -21.10 -13.47
C SER A 337 -51.73 -19.61 -13.53
N GLN A 338 -52.21 -19.14 -14.69
CA GLN A 338 -53.41 -18.29 -14.86
C GLN A 338 -53.45 -16.90 -14.20
N ASP A 339 -53.88 -15.79 -14.82
CA ASP A 339 -54.74 -15.51 -15.97
C ASP A 339 -54.42 -14.08 -16.47
N TYR A 340 -54.56 -13.79 -17.77
CA TYR A 340 -55.61 -12.91 -18.34
C TYR A 340 -55.32 -12.57 -19.81
N PHE A 341 -56.37 -12.75 -20.62
CA PHE A 341 -56.51 -12.62 -22.07
C PHE A 341 -56.38 -11.19 -22.63
N THR A 342 -55.97 -11.08 -23.89
CA THR A 342 -56.78 -10.67 -25.10
C THR A 342 -55.82 -10.63 -26.32
N GLU A 343 -55.97 -11.54 -27.30
CA GLU A 343 -56.68 -11.41 -28.61
C GLU A 343 -56.14 -10.24 -29.45
N GLU A 344 -55.81 -10.28 -30.74
CA GLU A 344 -55.90 -11.16 -31.94
C GLU A 344 -54.93 -10.43 -32.95
N ASP A 345 -54.24 -10.99 -33.95
CA ASP A 345 -54.74 -11.70 -35.13
C ASP A 345 -53.57 -12.02 -36.11
N THR A 346 -53.61 -13.21 -36.72
CA THR A 346 -53.23 -13.59 -38.13
C THR A 346 -51.82 -13.31 -38.69
N GLU A 347 -51.16 -14.11 -39.54
CA GLU A 347 -51.43 -15.34 -40.28
C GLU A 347 -50.10 -15.82 -40.93
N ALA A 348 -49.97 -17.13 -41.14
CA ALA A 348 -49.24 -17.86 -42.21
C ALA A 348 -47.77 -17.49 -42.55
N SER A 349 -46.77 -18.33 -42.22
CA SER A 349 -46.38 -19.64 -42.81
C SER A 349 -45.72 -19.60 -44.20
N ALA A 350 -44.59 -20.34 -44.27
CA ALA A 350 -44.01 -21.04 -45.41
C ALA A 350 -43.20 -20.19 -46.42
N ALA A 351 -42.13 -20.64 -47.09
CA ALA A 351 -41.32 -21.86 -47.09
C ALA A 351 -40.35 -21.73 -48.30
N TRP A 352 -39.03 -21.91 -48.09
CA TRP A 352 -38.00 -22.54 -48.98
C TRP A 352 -37.83 -22.09 -50.46
N PRO A 353 -36.78 -22.51 -51.22
CA PRO A 353 -35.50 -23.16 -50.88
C PRO A 353 -34.24 -22.54 -51.55
N GLU A 354 -33.08 -23.03 -51.09
CA GLU A 354 -31.84 -23.45 -51.80
C GLU A 354 -31.70 -23.16 -53.32
N ASP A 355 -30.49 -22.80 -53.78
CA ASP A 355 -29.55 -23.77 -54.39
C ASP A 355 -28.14 -23.16 -54.67
N SER A 356 -27.13 -24.04 -54.48
CA SER A 356 -25.79 -24.24 -55.11
C SER A 356 -25.00 -23.14 -55.83
N SER A 357 -23.71 -23.30 -56.14
CA SER A 357 -22.51 -23.88 -55.54
C SER A 357 -21.35 -23.46 -56.48
N ASP A 358 -20.12 -23.57 -55.97
CA ASP A 358 -18.85 -23.67 -56.73
C ASP A 358 -18.25 -22.38 -57.33
N ASP A 359 -17.14 -21.89 -56.76
CA ASP A 359 -15.82 -22.30 -57.25
C ASP A 359 -14.63 -21.82 -56.39
N VAL A 360 -13.63 -22.69 -56.38
CA VAL A 360 -12.40 -22.82 -55.59
C VAL A 360 -11.31 -21.75 -55.89
N GLU A 361 -10.54 -21.42 -54.83
CA GLU A 361 -9.25 -20.69 -54.70
C GLU A 361 -8.05 -21.37 -55.47
N PRO A 362 -6.72 -21.12 -55.28
CA PRO A 362 -5.97 -19.99 -54.67
C PRO A 362 -4.59 -19.62 -55.35
N ARG A 363 -3.92 -18.62 -54.73
CA ARG A 363 -2.46 -18.49 -54.44
C ARG A 363 -1.43 -17.94 -55.46
N GLU A 364 -0.65 -17.00 -54.90
CA GLU A 364 0.63 -16.45 -55.35
C GLU A 364 1.80 -17.46 -55.30
N SER A 365 2.81 -17.26 -56.16
CA SER A 365 4.25 -17.06 -55.82
C SER A 365 5.22 -17.57 -56.91
N ARG A 366 6.18 -16.71 -57.28
CA ARG A 366 7.47 -16.93 -58.00
C ARG A 366 8.03 -15.52 -58.35
N GLN A 367 9.31 -15.15 -58.37
CA GLN A 367 10.62 -15.79 -58.13
C GLN A 367 11.72 -14.71 -58.38
N TYR A 368 12.94 -14.89 -57.84
CA TYR A 368 14.26 -14.29 -58.22
C TYR A 368 14.45 -12.75 -58.10
N GLY A 369 15.61 -12.19 -57.76
CA GLY A 369 16.97 -12.69 -57.62
C GLY A 369 17.92 -11.56 -57.15
N SER A 370 19.16 -11.95 -56.89
CA SER A 370 20.32 -11.23 -56.33
C SER A 370 20.76 -9.94 -57.06
N GLU A 371 21.56 -9.07 -56.41
CA GLU A 371 23.05 -9.05 -56.45
C GLU A 371 23.68 -7.65 -56.18
N HIS A 372 24.91 -7.65 -55.64
CA HIS A 372 25.98 -6.62 -55.65
C HIS A 372 26.10 -5.50 -54.56
N SER A 373 27.21 -5.60 -53.80
CA SER A 373 27.95 -4.55 -53.05
C SER A 373 28.81 -3.68 -54.01
N PRO A 374 29.55 -2.60 -53.62
CA PRO A 374 30.67 -2.64 -52.65
C PRO A 374 30.96 -1.38 -51.77
N GLU A 375 31.84 -1.63 -50.79
CA GLU A 375 32.81 -0.83 -50.00
C GLU A 375 33.02 0.68 -50.26
N PHE A 376 33.31 1.45 -49.20
CA PHE A 376 34.54 2.27 -49.06
C PHE A 376 34.78 2.72 -47.60
N SER A 377 36.06 2.90 -47.27
CA SER A 377 36.69 3.14 -45.97
C SER A 377 37.26 4.56 -45.82
N VAL A 378 37.83 4.81 -44.62
CA VAL A 378 38.85 5.81 -44.18
C VAL A 378 38.43 7.28 -43.94
N ASP A 379 38.57 7.77 -42.70
CA ASP A 379 39.71 8.61 -42.23
C ASP A 379 39.37 9.43 -40.95
N GLU A 380 40.19 9.26 -39.90
CA GLU A 380 40.43 10.29 -38.87
C GLU A 380 41.28 11.42 -39.46
N PRO A 381 41.34 12.61 -38.82
CA PRO A 381 42.60 12.90 -38.12
C PRO A 381 42.48 13.70 -36.80
N SER A 382 43.45 13.38 -35.94
CA SER A 382 44.03 14.07 -34.79
C SER A 382 44.28 15.59 -34.92
N ALA A 383 44.32 16.32 -33.79
CA ALA A 383 45.50 17.01 -33.22
C ALA A 383 45.10 18.13 -32.20
N VAL A 384 45.54 18.13 -30.93
CA VAL A 384 46.81 18.61 -30.29
C VAL A 384 46.62 19.94 -29.50
N TRP A 385 47.33 20.01 -28.37
CA TRP A 385 47.27 20.91 -27.20
C TRP A 385 47.94 22.31 -27.40
N PRO A 386 47.96 23.20 -26.38
CA PRO A 386 49.06 23.26 -25.38
C PRO A 386 48.58 23.55 -23.93
N ALA A 387 49.10 22.93 -22.86
CA ALA A 387 50.40 23.07 -22.18
C ALA A 387 50.67 24.46 -21.53
N ASP A 388 50.78 24.49 -20.19
CA ASP A 388 51.79 25.28 -19.48
C ASP A 388 52.11 24.69 -18.09
N GLU A 389 53.39 24.76 -17.74
CA GLU A 389 54.12 24.03 -16.70
C GLU A 389 54.22 24.79 -15.36
N THR A 390 54.48 24.09 -14.25
CA THR A 390 55.64 24.37 -13.35
C THR A 390 55.89 23.19 -12.40
N ALA A 391 57.18 22.90 -12.19
CA ALA A 391 57.76 21.70 -11.60
C ALA A 391 57.90 21.72 -10.06
N GLU A 392 58.06 20.54 -9.43
CA GLU A 392 59.29 20.17 -8.70
C GLU A 392 59.24 18.74 -8.06
N THR A 393 60.13 17.87 -8.57
CA THR A 393 60.99 16.87 -7.90
C THR A 393 60.45 15.84 -6.87
N ALA A 394 60.21 14.63 -7.37
CA ALA A 394 60.84 13.33 -7.03
C ALA A 394 60.88 12.77 -5.60
N PHE A 395 60.19 11.62 -5.40
CA PHE A 395 60.73 10.41 -4.76
C PHE A 395 60.10 9.17 -5.44
N VAL A 396 60.95 8.22 -5.84
CA VAL A 396 60.59 6.98 -6.55
C VAL A 396 60.34 5.87 -5.53
N VAL A 397 59.17 5.25 -5.59
CA VAL A 397 58.89 3.89 -5.07
C VAL A 397 58.19 3.16 -6.21
N GLU A 398 58.73 2.00 -6.59
CA GLU A 398 58.19 1.14 -7.63
C GLU A 398 56.78 0.65 -7.24
N ASN A 399 55.80 0.99 -8.08
CA ASN A 399 54.45 0.44 -8.01
C ASN A 399 54.48 -1.00 -8.50
N THR A 400 54.09 -1.95 -7.64
CA THR A 400 53.61 -3.27 -8.04
C THR A 400 52.17 -3.12 -8.53
N GLU A 401 51.91 -3.50 -9.79
CA GLU A 401 50.57 -3.61 -10.33
C GLU A 401 49.82 -4.83 -9.73
N PRO A 402 48.53 -4.69 -9.36
CA PRO A 402 47.68 -5.80 -8.96
C PRO A 402 46.98 -6.39 -10.19
N GLY A 403 47.33 -7.62 -10.56
CA GLY A 403 46.65 -8.31 -11.66
C GLY A 403 47.48 -9.39 -12.30
N GLN A 404 47.68 -10.50 -11.60
CA GLN A 404 48.08 -11.75 -12.27
C GLN A 404 47.23 -12.90 -11.75
N GLU A 405 46.28 -13.32 -12.59
CA GLU A 405 45.61 -14.60 -12.49
C GLU A 405 46.67 -15.71 -12.48
N VAL A 406 46.63 -16.57 -11.46
CA VAL A 406 47.47 -17.76 -11.38
C VAL A 406 46.87 -18.81 -12.31
N PRO A 407 47.58 -19.32 -13.34
CA PRO A 407 47.02 -20.34 -14.22
C PRO A 407 46.96 -21.70 -13.52
N LEU A 408 45.76 -22.29 -13.49
CA LEU A 408 45.58 -23.73 -13.30
C LEU A 408 46.08 -24.46 -14.56
N THR A 409 47.22 -25.14 -14.47
CA THR A 409 47.58 -26.18 -15.44
C THR A 409 47.91 -27.49 -14.73
N LEU A 410 46.96 -28.41 -14.82
CA LEU A 410 47.08 -29.84 -14.53
C LEU A 410 48.08 -30.48 -15.51
N VAL A 411 49.20 -31.02 -15.02
CA VAL A 411 50.02 -31.97 -15.79
C VAL A 411 49.60 -33.38 -15.39
N LYS A 412 48.97 -34.10 -16.33
CA LYS A 412 48.75 -35.54 -16.25
C LYS A 412 50.10 -36.25 -16.30
N GLY A 413 50.42 -37.03 -15.26
CA GLY A 413 51.48 -38.02 -15.25
C GLY A 413 51.14 -39.12 -14.25
N ASP A 414 50.75 -40.28 -14.75
CA ASP A 414 50.56 -41.50 -13.97
C ASP A 414 51.84 -41.91 -13.25
N LEU A 415 51.81 -42.03 -11.91
CA LEU A 415 52.71 -42.91 -11.17
C LEU A 415 52.01 -43.43 -9.91
N THR A 416 51.48 -44.65 -10.01
CA THR A 416 51.14 -45.51 -8.88
C THR A 416 52.42 -45.92 -8.14
N ALA A 417 52.59 -45.55 -6.87
CA ALA A 417 53.50 -46.24 -5.96
C ALA A 417 53.14 -45.98 -4.49
N THR A 418 52.73 -47.05 -3.80
CA THR A 418 52.59 -47.15 -2.36
C THR A 418 53.96 -47.02 -1.67
N TRP A 419 54.07 -46.15 -0.67
CA TRP A 419 55.28 -46.03 0.16
C TRP A 419 55.20 -47.02 1.33
N GLU A 420 55.79 -48.19 1.16
CA GLU A 420 56.34 -48.98 2.26
C GLU A 420 57.86 -48.72 2.38
N ALA A 421 58.37 -48.87 3.59
CA ALA A 421 59.69 -48.45 4.04
C ALA A 421 60.88 -49.05 3.25
N GLY A 422 61.95 -48.27 3.10
CA GLY A 422 63.31 -48.81 2.97
C GLY A 422 64.19 -48.21 1.85
N GLU A 423 65.29 -47.60 2.29
CA GLU A 423 66.65 -47.64 1.69
C GLU A 423 67.00 -46.95 0.34
N THR A 424 67.83 -45.91 0.49
CA THR A 424 69.04 -45.53 -0.27
C THR A 424 69.02 -45.25 -1.78
N VAL A 425 69.23 -43.97 -2.07
CA VAL A 425 69.88 -43.29 -3.20
C VAL A 425 70.68 -44.15 -4.19
N ARG A 426 70.39 -43.97 -5.49
CA ARG A 426 71.43 -43.85 -6.53
C ARG A 426 71.07 -42.79 -7.58
N ALA A 427 72.02 -41.89 -7.78
CA ALA A 427 72.01 -40.78 -8.72
C ALA A 427 72.01 -41.23 -10.18
N ASN A 428 71.48 -40.38 -11.07
CA ASN A 428 72.18 -40.01 -12.30
C ASN A 428 71.72 -38.62 -12.80
N LEU A 429 72.71 -37.74 -12.91
CA LEU A 429 72.67 -36.42 -13.53
C LEU A 429 72.77 -36.52 -15.06
N SER A 430 72.08 -35.62 -15.77
CA SER A 430 72.60 -34.97 -16.99
C SER A 430 72.01 -33.55 -17.05
N THR A 431 72.70 -32.56 -16.48
CA THR A 431 73.47 -31.53 -17.21
C THR A 431 72.70 -30.84 -18.33
N ASP A 432 72.17 -29.65 -18.06
CA ASP A 432 72.68 -28.46 -18.75
C ASP A 432 72.54 -27.18 -17.91
N ARG A 433 73.53 -26.28 -18.02
CA ARG A 433 73.65 -25.05 -17.23
C ARG A 433 73.21 -23.83 -18.03
N GLY A 434 72.49 -22.92 -17.37
CA GLY A 434 72.37 -21.51 -17.74
C GLY A 434 71.55 -20.76 -16.69
N GLY A 435 72.22 -20.10 -15.74
CA GLY A 435 71.58 -19.47 -14.58
C GLY A 435 71.21 -18.00 -14.79
N GLN A 436 70.20 -17.52 -14.06
CA GLN A 436 70.38 -16.68 -12.86
C GLN A 436 69.05 -16.56 -12.10
N ASP A 437 69.17 -16.63 -10.77
CA ASP A 437 68.18 -16.40 -9.71
C ASP A 437 66.93 -17.29 -9.68
N THR A 438 67.15 -18.57 -9.36
CA THR A 438 66.11 -19.41 -8.76
C THR A 438 66.20 -19.31 -7.25
N ASP A 439 65.08 -18.94 -6.61
CA ASP A 439 64.77 -19.21 -5.21
C ASP A 439 65.43 -20.51 -4.76
N THR A 440 66.26 -20.46 -3.72
CA THR A 440 66.79 -21.64 -3.07
C THR A 440 65.61 -22.45 -2.54
N ALA A 441 65.17 -23.45 -3.30
CA ALA A 441 64.27 -24.48 -2.80
C ALA A 441 64.91 -25.03 -1.50
N ILE A 442 64.21 -24.85 -0.38
CA ILE A 442 64.60 -25.40 0.92
C ILE A 442 64.45 -26.92 0.79
N ILE A 443 65.52 -27.57 0.34
CA ILE A 443 65.64 -29.01 0.27
C ILE A 443 66.14 -29.45 1.64
N ASP A 444 65.26 -30.08 2.41
CA ASP A 444 65.59 -30.64 3.71
C ASP A 444 66.78 -31.60 3.60
N ASP A 445 67.83 -31.41 4.42
CA ASP A 445 69.03 -32.26 4.47
C ASP A 445 68.78 -33.47 5.41
N PRO A 446 68.52 -34.68 4.88
CA PRO A 446 68.02 -35.80 5.67
C PRO A 446 69.16 -36.61 6.28
N THR A 447 69.97 -35.97 7.14
CA THR A 447 70.95 -36.71 7.94
C THR A 447 70.23 -37.58 8.99
N PRO A 448 70.65 -38.84 9.21
CA PRO A 448 69.95 -39.76 10.13
C PRO A 448 69.73 -39.22 11.55
N ASN A 449 70.67 -38.42 12.06
CA ASN A 449 70.56 -37.77 13.36
C ASN A 449 69.48 -36.67 13.39
N LYS A 450 69.35 -35.85 12.33
CA LYS A 450 68.31 -34.81 12.28
C LYS A 450 66.92 -35.42 12.18
N VAL A 451 66.76 -36.46 11.36
CA VAL A 451 65.49 -37.20 11.22
C VAL A 451 65.06 -37.80 12.55
N LEU A 452 65.98 -38.44 13.29
CA LEU A 452 65.68 -39.01 14.60
C LEU A 452 65.25 -37.95 15.63
N ILE A 453 65.91 -36.79 15.64
CA ILE A 453 65.57 -35.68 16.55
C ILE A 453 64.19 -35.11 16.20
N ALA A 454 63.91 -34.86 14.93
CA ALA A 454 62.60 -34.34 14.50
C ALA A 454 61.46 -35.34 14.77
N GLU A 455 61.69 -36.64 14.59
CA GLU A 455 60.73 -37.69 14.91
C GLU A 455 60.45 -37.80 16.42
N ASN A 456 61.47 -37.63 17.27
CA ASN A 456 61.29 -37.57 18.73
C ASN A 456 60.46 -36.35 19.15
N HIS A 457 60.72 -35.18 18.55
CA HIS A 457 59.91 -33.97 18.78
C HIS A 457 58.48 -34.14 18.30
N LYS A 458 58.24 -34.78 17.15
CA LYS A 458 56.89 -35.15 16.69
C LYS A 458 56.19 -36.07 17.71
N LEU A 459 56.86 -37.12 18.20
CA LEU A 459 56.28 -38.05 19.17
C LEU A 459 55.95 -37.35 20.50
N SER A 460 56.83 -36.46 20.97
CA SER A 460 56.59 -35.63 22.15
C SER A 460 55.40 -34.70 21.94
N GLY A 461 55.33 -34.03 20.79
CA GLY A 461 54.20 -33.18 20.39
C GLY A 461 52.88 -33.96 20.30
N ASN A 462 52.89 -35.19 19.76
CA ASN A 462 51.72 -36.08 19.73
C ASN A 462 51.25 -36.45 21.14
N GLY A 463 52.18 -36.68 22.07
CA GLY A 463 51.89 -36.91 23.49
C GLY A 463 51.19 -35.72 24.13
N PHE A 464 51.76 -34.52 24.00
CA PHE A 464 51.14 -33.30 24.52
C PHE A 464 49.80 -32.96 23.86
N TYR A 465 49.64 -33.27 22.58
CA TYR A 465 48.38 -33.13 21.87
C TYR A 465 47.30 -34.06 22.44
N GLY A 466 47.66 -35.32 22.73
CA GLY A 466 46.78 -36.28 23.40
C GLY A 466 46.38 -35.84 24.81
N ASP A 467 47.31 -35.21 25.53
CA ASP A 467 47.08 -34.62 26.86
C ASP A 467 46.30 -33.29 26.83
N LYS A 468 45.86 -32.83 25.64
CA LYS A 468 45.20 -31.54 25.39
C LYS A 468 46.03 -30.31 25.79
N ASN A 469 47.35 -30.46 25.93
CA ASN A 469 48.26 -29.36 26.16
C ASN A 469 48.75 -28.80 24.82
N PHE A 470 47.86 -28.04 24.16
CA PHE A 470 48.08 -27.62 22.78
C PHE A 470 49.25 -26.63 22.62
N ASP A 471 49.48 -25.74 23.58
CA ASP A 471 50.62 -24.80 23.54
C ASP A 471 51.97 -25.53 23.51
N LYS A 472 52.15 -26.53 24.39
CA LYS A 472 53.37 -27.36 24.41
C LYS A 472 53.47 -28.25 23.18
N ALA A 473 52.34 -28.76 22.66
CA ALA A 473 52.34 -29.50 21.41
C ALA A 473 52.81 -28.64 20.23
N VAL A 474 52.34 -27.38 20.14
CA VAL A 474 52.78 -26.42 19.12
C VAL A 474 54.28 -26.12 19.23
N GLU A 475 54.81 -25.99 20.44
CA GLU A 475 56.24 -25.78 20.69
C GLU A 475 57.08 -26.96 20.19
N GLU A 476 56.71 -28.19 20.56
CA GLU A 476 57.42 -29.41 20.15
C GLU A 476 57.32 -29.66 18.63
N TYR A 477 56.16 -29.40 18.00
CA TYR A 477 56.08 -29.46 16.54
C TYR A 477 56.89 -28.37 15.85
N SER A 478 57.01 -27.17 16.45
CA SER A 478 57.83 -26.09 15.89
C SER A 478 59.31 -26.47 15.87
N LYS A 479 59.82 -27.14 16.91
CA LYS A 479 61.19 -27.70 16.95
C LYS A 479 61.42 -28.74 15.83
N ALA A 480 60.41 -29.53 15.50
CA ALA A 480 60.48 -30.46 14.37
C ALA A 480 60.46 -29.73 13.00
N ILE A 481 59.70 -28.64 12.87
CA ILE A 481 59.61 -27.81 11.66
C ILE A 481 60.89 -26.99 11.45
N GLU A 482 61.59 -26.55 12.51
CA GLU A 482 62.89 -25.88 12.38
C GLU A 482 63.94 -26.79 11.72
N LEU A 483 63.85 -28.10 11.95
CA LEU A 483 64.74 -29.09 11.36
C LEU A 483 64.31 -29.50 9.94
N PHE A 484 63.01 -29.52 9.67
CA PHE A 484 62.41 -29.87 8.37
C PHE A 484 61.26 -28.91 8.02
N PRO A 485 61.58 -27.70 7.51
CA PRO A 485 60.58 -26.67 7.25
C PRO A 485 59.54 -27.03 6.18
N SER A 486 59.89 -27.94 5.28
CA SER A 486 59.07 -28.33 4.13
C SER A 486 58.21 -29.59 4.40
N SER A 487 58.27 -30.18 5.60
CA SER A 487 57.58 -31.42 5.93
C SER A 487 56.05 -31.22 6.10
N PRO A 488 55.21 -31.80 5.23
CA PRO A 488 53.74 -31.66 5.32
C PRO A 488 53.16 -32.28 6.60
N THR A 489 53.84 -33.30 7.14
CA THR A 489 53.40 -34.01 8.35
C THR A 489 53.58 -33.14 9.60
N TYR A 490 54.72 -32.47 9.74
CA TYR A 490 55.00 -31.64 10.92
C TYR A 490 54.18 -30.35 10.89
N LEU A 491 54.12 -29.67 9.73
CA LEU A 491 53.25 -28.51 9.51
C LEU A 491 51.78 -28.86 9.75
N GLY A 492 51.32 -30.01 9.22
CA GLY A 492 49.96 -30.48 9.44
C GLY A 492 49.63 -30.76 10.91
N ASN A 493 50.55 -31.39 11.66
CA ASN A 493 50.33 -31.68 13.08
C ASN A 493 50.33 -30.40 13.94
N ARG A 494 51.19 -29.43 13.62
CA ARG A 494 51.16 -28.11 14.27
C ARG A 494 49.87 -27.35 13.96
N ALA A 495 49.42 -27.36 12.70
CA ALA A 495 48.14 -26.77 12.31
C ALA A 495 46.96 -27.38 13.09
N ALA A 496 46.94 -28.69 13.30
CA ALA A 496 45.92 -29.35 14.13
C ALA A 496 45.96 -28.88 15.59
N ALA A 497 47.15 -28.77 16.19
CA ALA A 497 47.32 -28.25 17.55
C ALA A 497 46.88 -26.78 17.66
N LEU A 498 47.22 -25.95 16.67
CA LEU A 498 46.80 -24.55 16.61
C LEU A 498 45.28 -24.40 16.47
N MET A 499 44.62 -25.24 15.65
CA MET A 499 43.16 -25.28 15.55
C MET A 499 42.51 -25.63 16.88
N SER A 500 43.01 -26.66 17.58
CA SER A 500 42.51 -27.04 18.90
C SER A 500 42.76 -25.99 19.99
N ASN A 501 43.74 -25.10 19.76
CA ASN A 501 44.04 -23.95 20.61
C ASN A 501 43.29 -22.66 20.20
N GLY A 502 42.41 -22.73 19.19
CA GLY A 502 41.64 -21.58 18.70
C GLY A 502 42.44 -20.55 17.88
N LYS A 503 43.70 -20.88 17.51
CA LYS A 503 44.61 -20.02 16.73
C LYS A 503 44.49 -20.32 15.22
N TYR A 504 43.31 -20.05 14.67
CA TYR A 504 42.95 -20.44 13.30
C TYR A 504 43.75 -19.72 12.20
N GLN A 505 44.13 -18.45 12.40
CA GLN A 505 44.94 -17.70 11.42
C GLN A 505 46.35 -18.28 11.28
N GLU A 506 47.01 -18.62 12.40
CA GLU A 506 48.32 -19.29 12.38
C GLU A 506 48.23 -20.69 11.76
N ALA A 507 47.17 -21.44 12.10
CA ALA A 507 46.91 -22.76 11.52
C ALA A 507 46.69 -22.71 10.00
N LEU A 508 46.06 -21.64 9.50
CA LEU A 508 45.81 -21.43 8.07
C LEU A 508 47.12 -21.36 7.28
N ILE A 509 48.09 -20.61 7.79
CA ILE A 509 49.42 -20.44 7.18
C ILE A 509 50.14 -21.80 7.08
N ASP A 510 50.15 -22.57 8.17
CA ASP A 510 50.79 -23.89 8.21
C ASP A 510 50.11 -24.89 7.25
N CYS A 511 48.78 -24.87 7.18
CA CYS A 511 48.02 -25.70 6.24
C CYS A 511 48.34 -25.37 4.78
N PHE A 512 48.43 -24.08 4.40
CA PHE A 512 48.79 -23.68 3.04
C PHE A 512 50.22 -24.08 2.67
N LYS A 513 51.20 -23.87 3.56
CA LYS A 513 52.58 -24.31 3.35
C LYS A 513 52.67 -25.83 3.16
N ALA A 514 51.93 -26.60 3.95
CA ALA A 514 51.88 -28.05 3.82
C ALA A 514 51.21 -28.50 2.50
N LEU A 515 50.19 -27.77 2.02
CA LEU A 515 49.47 -28.07 0.79
C LEU A 515 50.29 -27.77 -0.47
N GLN A 516 51.20 -26.78 -0.43
CA GLN A 516 52.13 -26.51 -1.54
C GLN A 516 53.03 -27.71 -1.86
N VAL A 517 53.38 -28.49 -0.83
CA VAL A 517 54.23 -29.69 -0.97
C VAL A 517 53.39 -30.96 -1.18
N ALA A 518 52.19 -31.04 -0.60
CA ALA A 518 51.28 -32.17 -0.71
C ALA A 518 49.85 -31.74 -1.13
N PRO A 519 49.64 -31.38 -2.41
CA PRO A 519 48.41 -30.74 -2.88
C PRO A 519 47.16 -31.62 -2.78
N ASP A 520 47.31 -32.95 -2.93
CA ASP A 520 46.20 -33.90 -2.88
C ASP A 520 45.92 -34.46 -1.47
N SER A 521 46.51 -33.85 -0.44
CA SER A 521 46.36 -34.33 0.93
C SER A 521 44.96 -34.05 1.49
N ARG A 522 44.10 -35.08 1.48
CA ARG A 522 42.74 -35.01 2.07
C ARG A 522 42.73 -34.45 3.49
N LYS A 523 43.68 -34.84 4.35
CA LYS A 523 43.76 -34.37 5.74
C LYS A 523 43.97 -32.86 5.84
N LEU A 524 44.75 -32.27 4.92
CA LEU A 524 45.00 -30.83 4.89
C LEU A 524 43.80 -30.07 4.32
N LEU A 525 43.16 -30.60 3.28
CA LEU A 525 41.95 -30.01 2.71
C LEU A 525 40.79 -29.98 3.72
N VAL A 526 40.54 -31.06 4.47
CA VAL A 526 39.53 -31.09 5.56
C VAL A 526 39.86 -30.08 6.65
N ARG A 527 41.14 -29.91 7.01
CA ARG A 527 41.57 -28.89 7.97
C ARG A 527 41.32 -27.48 7.47
N LEU A 528 41.54 -27.19 6.18
CA LEU A 528 41.19 -25.90 5.58
C LEU A 528 39.69 -25.62 5.64
N VAL A 529 38.84 -26.62 5.36
CA VAL A 529 37.37 -26.49 5.52
C VAL A 529 37.03 -26.12 6.96
N HIS A 530 37.61 -26.80 7.96
CA HIS A 530 37.39 -26.50 9.37
C HIS A 530 37.91 -25.11 9.78
N ILE A 531 39.10 -24.72 9.31
CA ILE A 531 39.69 -23.41 9.62
C ILE A 531 38.83 -22.28 9.04
N TYR A 532 38.44 -22.37 7.76
CA TYR A 532 37.58 -21.36 7.15
C TYR A 532 36.17 -21.34 7.75
N THR A 533 35.63 -22.50 8.15
CA THR A 533 34.36 -22.56 8.89
C THR A 533 34.47 -21.85 10.24
N ALA A 534 35.53 -22.13 11.00
CA ALA A 534 35.78 -21.51 12.30
C ALA A 534 36.07 -20.00 12.21
N LEU A 535 36.65 -19.53 11.10
CA LEU A 535 36.86 -18.11 10.81
C LEU A 535 35.58 -17.39 10.34
N GLY A 536 34.54 -18.11 9.91
CA GLY A 536 33.30 -17.53 9.38
C GLY A 536 33.30 -17.29 7.87
N GLU A 537 34.33 -17.74 7.16
CA GLU A 537 34.57 -17.57 5.73
C GLU A 537 33.87 -18.68 4.93
N ALA A 538 32.53 -18.62 4.91
CA ALA A 538 31.67 -19.71 4.46
C ALA A 538 31.89 -20.11 2.99
N ASP A 539 32.09 -19.12 2.11
CA ASP A 539 32.29 -19.35 0.67
C ASP A 539 33.60 -20.08 0.40
N LYS A 540 34.68 -19.68 1.09
CA LYS A 540 35.98 -20.35 1.04
C LYS A 540 35.88 -21.77 1.59
N ALA A 541 35.17 -21.97 2.70
CA ALA A 541 34.97 -23.31 3.27
C ALA A 541 34.27 -24.26 2.30
N VAL A 542 33.20 -23.81 1.63
CA VAL A 542 32.49 -24.62 0.61
C VAL A 542 33.35 -24.82 -0.66
N HIS A 543 34.17 -23.84 -1.04
CA HIS A 543 35.12 -24.00 -2.14
C HIS A 543 36.11 -25.13 -1.87
N TRP A 544 36.78 -25.13 -0.71
CA TRP A 544 37.72 -26.18 -0.33
C TRP A 544 37.06 -27.55 -0.17
N LEU A 545 35.81 -27.59 0.30
CA LEU A 545 35.02 -28.82 0.40
C LEU A 545 34.80 -29.48 -0.98
N LYS A 546 34.60 -28.68 -2.04
CA LYS A 546 34.43 -29.19 -3.42
C LYS A 546 35.69 -29.81 -4.01
N LEU A 547 36.87 -29.42 -3.51
CA LEU A 547 38.16 -29.92 -3.99
C LEU A 547 38.53 -31.29 -3.38
N ILE A 548 37.83 -31.75 -2.34
CA ILE A 548 38.04 -33.06 -1.73
C ILE A 548 37.49 -34.14 -2.67
N SER A 549 38.37 -34.79 -3.42
CA SER A 549 38.02 -35.88 -4.35
C SER A 549 38.38 -37.24 -3.77
N ASN A 550 37.44 -38.19 -3.86
CA ASN A 550 37.55 -39.65 -3.63
C ASN A 550 38.46 -40.14 -2.46
N PRO A 551 37.89 -40.62 -1.34
CA PRO A 551 36.46 -40.72 -1.06
C PRO A 551 35.82 -39.34 -0.87
N GLU A 552 34.53 -39.23 -1.20
CA GLU A 552 33.74 -38.01 -0.98
C GLU A 552 33.82 -37.56 0.49
N PRO A 553 33.80 -36.24 0.75
CA PRO A 553 33.78 -35.72 2.12
C PRO A 553 32.55 -36.27 2.86
N THR A 554 32.74 -36.66 4.12
CA THR A 554 31.64 -37.22 4.91
C THR A 554 30.55 -36.19 5.13
N GLU A 555 29.31 -36.65 5.38
CA GLU A 555 28.20 -35.75 5.66
C GLU A 555 28.50 -34.85 6.88
N GLU A 556 29.22 -35.38 7.88
CA GLU A 556 29.69 -34.64 9.05
C GLU A 556 30.74 -33.57 8.71
N GLU A 557 31.73 -33.89 7.85
CA GLU A 557 32.76 -32.95 7.35
C GLU A 557 32.15 -31.78 6.55
N ALA A 558 31.03 -32.05 5.86
CA ALA A 558 30.37 -31.09 4.98
C ALA A 558 29.28 -30.25 5.68
N MET A 559 28.67 -30.75 6.76
CA MET A 559 27.45 -30.19 7.33
C MET A 559 27.63 -28.75 7.81
N ALA A 560 28.65 -28.49 8.64
CA ALA A 560 28.87 -27.17 9.25
C ALA A 560 29.17 -26.09 8.20
N ALA A 561 30.06 -26.38 7.24
CA ALA A 561 30.42 -25.46 6.18
C ALA A 561 29.23 -25.14 5.24
N LYS A 562 28.47 -26.17 4.83
CA LYS A 562 27.28 -25.99 3.98
C LYS A 562 26.16 -25.25 4.70
N ALA A 563 25.91 -25.56 5.98
CA ALA A 563 24.89 -24.88 6.78
C ALA A 563 25.22 -23.40 6.97
N MET A 564 26.48 -23.08 7.33
CA MET A 564 26.95 -21.71 7.48
C MET A 564 26.87 -20.93 6.17
N HIS A 565 27.27 -21.53 5.04
CA HIS A 565 27.17 -20.90 3.72
C HIS A 565 25.71 -20.67 3.30
N ARG A 566 24.81 -21.63 3.55
CA ARG A 566 23.37 -21.47 3.25
C ARG A 566 22.77 -20.30 4.01
N ASP A 567 23.00 -20.22 5.32
CA ASP A 567 22.43 -19.16 6.16
C ASP A 567 23.08 -17.79 5.86
N HIS A 568 24.40 -17.74 5.60
CA HIS A 568 25.07 -16.50 5.18
C HIS A 568 24.54 -16.00 3.83
N LYS A 569 24.41 -16.89 2.85
CA LYS A 569 23.89 -16.55 1.52
C LYS A 569 22.45 -16.07 1.60
N LEU A 570 21.59 -16.72 2.40
CA LEU A 570 20.23 -16.27 2.65
C LEU A 570 20.19 -14.84 3.20
N ALA A 571 21.06 -14.51 4.16
CA ALA A 571 21.14 -13.17 4.74
C ALA A 571 21.56 -12.11 3.70
N MET A 572 22.56 -12.43 2.87
CA MET A 572 23.04 -11.53 1.80
C MET A 572 22.01 -11.34 0.70
N ASP A 573 21.37 -12.42 0.24
CA ASP A 573 20.35 -12.38 -0.81
C ASP A 573 19.13 -11.56 -0.37
N LEU A 574 18.71 -11.69 0.89
CA LEU A 574 17.62 -10.89 1.46
C LEU A 574 18.00 -9.40 1.53
N ILE A 575 19.17 -9.05 2.06
CA ILE A 575 19.62 -7.64 2.15
C ILE A 575 19.86 -7.00 0.77
N GLY A 576 20.28 -7.79 -0.22
CA GLY A 576 20.52 -7.32 -1.59
C GLY A 576 19.26 -6.98 -2.39
N GLN A 577 18.09 -7.51 -1.99
CA GLN A 577 16.82 -7.23 -2.65
C GLN A 577 16.38 -5.79 -2.38
N SER A 578 16.01 -5.06 -3.44
CA SER A 578 15.64 -3.63 -3.38
C SER A 578 14.37 -3.33 -2.57
N GLU A 579 13.63 -4.37 -2.15
CA GLU A 579 12.33 -4.28 -1.49
C GLU A 579 12.27 -5.10 -0.19
N THR A 580 13.27 -4.99 0.67
CA THR A 580 13.15 -5.51 2.04
C THR A 580 12.24 -4.63 2.88
N THR A 581 10.93 -4.86 2.78
CA THR A 581 9.89 -4.00 3.38
C THR A 581 9.20 -4.61 4.60
N SER A 582 9.53 -5.84 5.01
CA SER A 582 8.89 -6.49 6.15
C SER A 582 9.82 -6.68 7.36
N ILE A 583 9.24 -6.52 8.56
CA ILE A 583 9.90 -6.78 9.85
C ILE A 583 10.40 -8.23 9.89
N GLU A 584 9.59 -9.18 9.42
CA GLU A 584 9.90 -10.61 9.38
C GLU A 584 11.14 -10.91 8.54
N SER A 585 11.31 -10.23 7.39
CA SER A 585 12.48 -10.40 6.53
C SER A 585 13.76 -9.94 7.24
N MET A 586 13.72 -8.81 7.94
CA MET A 586 14.87 -8.30 8.71
C MET A 586 15.20 -9.19 9.91
N GLN A 587 14.19 -9.70 10.60
CA GLN A 587 14.38 -10.68 11.68
C GLN A 587 14.94 -12.01 11.15
N LEU A 588 14.51 -12.45 9.96
CA LEU A 588 15.03 -13.64 9.32
C LEU A 588 16.51 -13.49 8.97
N VAL A 589 16.93 -12.33 8.44
CA VAL A 589 18.35 -12.00 8.19
C VAL A 589 19.17 -12.13 9.47
N ILE A 590 18.74 -11.47 10.54
CA ILE A 590 19.43 -11.51 11.85
C ILE A 590 19.50 -12.96 12.36
N SER A 591 18.39 -13.69 12.31
CA SER A 591 18.34 -15.09 12.76
C SER A 591 19.23 -16.02 11.92
N ALA A 592 19.38 -15.75 10.62
CA ALA A 592 20.23 -16.53 9.73
C ALA A 592 21.70 -16.32 10.08
N LEU A 593 22.11 -15.08 10.31
CA LEU A 593 23.46 -14.78 10.77
C LEU A 593 23.73 -15.36 12.17
N ASP A 594 22.76 -15.32 13.09
CA ASP A 594 22.89 -15.96 14.41
C ASP A 594 23.01 -17.49 14.31
N ARG A 595 22.29 -18.13 13.38
CA ARG A 595 22.47 -19.57 13.09
C ARG A 595 23.83 -19.87 12.49
N ALA A 596 24.29 -19.07 11.54
CA ALA A 596 25.61 -19.20 10.92
C ALA A 596 26.74 -19.05 11.96
N ARG A 597 26.59 -18.09 12.88
CA ARG A 597 27.55 -17.82 13.97
C ARG A 597 27.76 -18.99 14.91
N LYS A 598 26.82 -19.94 15.01
CA LYS A 598 26.98 -21.17 15.82
C LYS A 598 28.16 -22.04 15.37
N TYR A 599 28.55 -21.94 14.10
CA TYR A 599 29.66 -22.71 13.52
C TYR A 599 31.00 -21.96 13.56
N GLN A 600 30.98 -20.66 13.87
CA GLN A 600 32.17 -19.83 14.01
C GLN A 600 32.82 -20.05 15.38
N SER A 601 34.14 -19.92 15.47
CA SER A 601 34.82 -19.93 16.76
C SER A 601 34.58 -18.64 17.56
N LEU A 602 34.41 -18.78 18.87
CA LEU A 602 34.28 -17.66 19.81
C LEU A 602 35.50 -16.72 19.83
N SER A 603 36.68 -17.21 19.47
CA SER A 603 37.91 -16.40 19.40
C SER A 603 38.06 -15.65 18.07
N ALA A 604 37.25 -15.97 17.05
CA ALA A 604 37.30 -15.33 15.75
C ALA A 604 36.48 -14.03 15.74
N ARG A 605 36.99 -13.00 15.07
CA ARG A 605 36.23 -11.77 14.79
C ARG A 605 35.13 -12.07 13.77
N LEU A 606 34.01 -11.36 13.82
CA LEU A 606 32.98 -11.50 12.77
C LEU A 606 33.56 -11.08 11.41
N PRO A 607 33.27 -11.82 10.33
CA PRO A 607 33.65 -11.39 8.98
C PRO A 607 33.04 -10.02 8.66
N TRP A 608 33.74 -9.22 7.88
CA TRP A 608 33.31 -7.86 7.51
C TRP A 608 31.91 -7.84 6.89
N ASP A 609 31.64 -8.74 5.93
CA ASP A 609 30.34 -8.84 5.25
C ASP A 609 29.19 -9.07 6.23
N TRP A 610 29.44 -9.82 7.30
CA TRP A 610 28.42 -10.11 8.32
C TRP A 610 28.13 -8.88 9.16
N GLN A 611 29.16 -8.10 9.52
CA GLN A 611 29.01 -6.86 10.28
C GLN A 611 28.22 -5.83 9.48
N VAL A 612 28.52 -5.67 8.19
CA VAL A 612 27.79 -4.78 7.27
C VAL A 612 26.33 -5.22 7.14
N THR A 613 26.09 -6.51 6.95
CA THR A 613 24.73 -7.08 6.81
C THR A 613 23.91 -6.87 8.08
N LEU A 614 24.51 -7.07 9.26
CA LEU A 614 23.87 -6.79 10.56
C LEU A 614 23.53 -5.31 10.74
N ALA A 615 24.46 -4.41 10.39
CA ALA A 615 24.23 -2.97 10.48
C ALA A 615 23.05 -2.55 9.59
N LEU A 616 23.02 -3.00 8.33
CA LEU A 616 21.93 -2.73 7.39
C LEU A 616 20.59 -3.31 7.86
N ALA A 617 20.57 -4.55 8.35
CA ALA A 617 19.36 -5.19 8.85
C ALA A 617 18.74 -4.40 10.01
N HIS A 618 19.57 -3.97 10.97
CA HIS A 618 19.11 -3.18 12.12
C HIS A 618 18.67 -1.76 11.75
N LEU A 619 19.33 -1.12 10.77
CA LEU A 619 18.91 0.19 10.25
C LEU A 619 17.59 0.11 9.46
N ASN A 620 17.38 -0.96 8.69
CA ASN A 620 16.11 -1.21 7.99
C ASN A 620 14.99 -1.51 8.99
N LEU A 621 15.25 -2.35 9.99
CA LEU A 621 14.28 -2.69 11.04
C LEU A 621 13.81 -1.44 11.81
N ASN A 622 14.71 -0.48 12.06
CA ASN A 622 14.36 0.79 12.72
C ASN A 622 13.27 1.58 11.97
N GLY A 623 13.28 1.57 10.63
CA GLY A 623 12.28 2.24 9.81
C GLY A 623 10.91 1.53 9.76
N LEU A 624 10.88 0.23 10.07
CA LEU A 624 9.69 -0.63 9.95
C LEU A 624 8.96 -0.90 11.27
N GLU A 625 9.71 -1.05 12.37
CA GLU A 625 9.17 -1.40 13.69
C GLU A 625 8.19 -0.34 14.21
N LEU A 626 7.12 -0.66 14.93
CA LEU A 626 6.19 0.35 15.49
C LEU A 626 6.51 0.72 16.94
N ASP A 627 7.18 -0.19 17.66
CA ASP A 627 7.54 -0.07 19.07
C ASP A 627 8.80 0.81 19.27
N THR A 628 8.70 1.81 20.15
CA THR A 628 9.76 2.77 20.42
C THR A 628 10.99 2.17 21.09
N GLU A 629 10.82 1.19 21.98
CA GLU A 629 11.92 0.56 22.69
C GLU A 629 12.71 -0.37 21.77
N LYS A 630 11.99 -1.17 20.96
CA LYS A 630 12.62 -2.06 19.98
C LYS A 630 13.39 -1.29 18.92
N ARG A 631 12.88 -0.13 18.48
CA ARG A 631 13.61 0.77 17.57
C ARG A 631 14.92 1.28 18.16
N ALA A 632 14.91 1.73 19.42
CA ALA A 632 16.12 2.20 20.10
C ALA A 632 17.15 1.07 20.24
N ALA A 633 16.69 -0.12 20.64
CA ALA A 633 17.53 -1.29 20.76
C ALA A 633 18.09 -1.78 19.40
N SER A 634 17.38 -1.52 18.29
CA SER A 634 17.89 -1.79 16.95
C SER A 634 18.98 -0.80 16.55
N LEU A 635 18.82 0.50 16.85
CA LEU A 635 19.84 1.50 16.58
C LEU A 635 21.13 1.28 17.38
N GLU A 636 21.03 0.86 18.64
CA GLU A 636 22.19 0.52 19.47
C GLU A 636 22.97 -0.68 18.89
N ARG A 637 22.26 -1.70 18.40
CA ARG A 637 22.88 -2.85 17.72
C ARG A 637 23.53 -2.45 16.39
N ALA A 638 22.88 -1.58 15.61
CA ALA A 638 23.47 -1.02 14.40
C ALA A 638 24.76 -0.23 14.71
N GLN A 639 24.74 0.63 15.73
CA GLN A 639 25.91 1.39 16.20
C GLN A 639 27.06 0.46 16.56
N THR A 640 26.79 -0.59 17.35
CA THR A 640 27.80 -1.58 17.76
C THR A 640 28.44 -2.28 16.56
N ALA A 641 27.64 -2.68 15.56
CA ALA A 641 28.15 -3.29 14.35
C ALA A 641 29.02 -2.31 13.54
N ILE A 642 28.60 -1.04 13.42
CA ILE A 642 29.35 0.01 12.71
C ILE A 642 30.67 0.33 13.40
N ASP A 643 30.69 0.43 14.73
CA ASP A 643 31.92 0.68 15.49
C ASP A 643 32.91 -0.48 15.33
N SER A 644 32.43 -1.72 15.34
CA SER A 644 33.26 -2.91 15.06
C SER A 644 33.92 -2.88 13.68
N ILE A 645 33.24 -2.34 12.67
CA ILE A 645 33.81 -2.18 11.32
C ILE A 645 34.90 -1.11 11.34
N ARG A 646 34.65 0.01 12.03
CA ARG A 646 35.60 1.13 12.12
C ARG A 646 36.89 0.76 12.86
N ASP A 647 36.80 -0.14 13.83
CA ASP A 647 37.95 -0.60 14.62
C ASP A 647 38.80 -1.67 13.89
N SER A 648 38.45 -2.04 12.64
CA SER A 648 39.23 -2.98 11.82
C SER A 648 40.34 -2.26 11.02
N ASP A 649 41.57 -2.77 11.09
CA ASP A 649 42.80 -2.13 10.55
C ASP A 649 42.94 -2.16 9.01
N GLU A 650 41.97 -2.70 8.27
CA GLU A 650 42.04 -2.86 6.80
C GLU A 650 41.20 -1.80 6.06
N TYR A 651 41.87 -0.83 5.44
CA TYR A 651 41.57 -0.03 4.22
C TYR A 651 40.13 0.13 3.62
N TYR A 652 39.02 -0.10 4.33
CA TYR A 652 37.64 -0.05 3.82
C TYR A 652 36.73 0.90 4.62
N HIS A 653 37.13 2.18 4.69
CA HIS A 653 36.47 3.17 5.56
C HIS A 653 35.22 3.82 4.95
N SER A 654 35.04 3.81 3.63
CA SER A 654 33.92 4.51 2.97
C SER A 654 32.55 3.97 3.38
N GLU A 655 32.42 2.64 3.42
CA GLU A 655 31.19 1.90 3.73
C GLU A 655 30.75 2.12 5.17
N ALA A 656 31.71 2.06 6.11
CA ALA A 656 31.46 2.33 7.53
C ALA A 656 30.99 3.77 7.75
N ILE A 657 31.56 4.74 7.02
CA ILE A 657 31.12 6.15 7.10
C ILE A 657 29.73 6.33 6.48
N PHE A 658 29.38 5.62 5.40
CA PHE A 658 28.04 5.63 4.84
C PHE A 658 26.99 5.08 5.81
N LEU A 659 27.27 3.92 6.43
CA LEU A 659 26.39 3.33 7.45
C LEU A 659 26.26 4.25 8.68
N TYR A 660 27.35 4.87 9.10
CA TYR A 660 27.34 5.84 10.21
C TYR A 660 26.54 7.10 9.88
N GLY A 661 26.67 7.62 8.66
CA GLY A 661 25.87 8.74 8.18
C GLY A 661 24.37 8.44 8.18
N ARG A 662 23.98 7.23 7.75
CA ARG A 662 22.59 6.75 7.83
C ARG A 662 22.11 6.60 9.28
N LEU A 663 22.96 6.09 10.17
CA LEU A 663 22.64 5.98 11.60
C LEU A 663 22.34 7.36 12.22
N LEU A 664 23.16 8.37 11.93
CA LEU A 664 22.95 9.74 12.38
C LEU A 664 21.62 10.32 11.87
N TYR A 665 21.25 10.00 10.62
CA TYR A 665 19.96 10.39 10.05
C TYR A 665 18.79 9.76 10.82
N CYS A 666 18.85 8.45 11.12
CA CYS A 666 17.83 7.77 11.92
C CYS A 666 17.73 8.30 13.36
N GLN A 667 18.80 8.85 13.90
CA GLN A 667 18.82 9.54 15.21
C GLN A 667 18.25 10.98 15.15
N GLY A 668 17.84 11.46 13.97
CA GLY A 668 17.32 12.81 13.77
C GLY A 668 18.39 13.90 13.76
N GLN A 669 19.67 13.53 13.58
CA GLN A 669 20.80 14.45 13.41
C GLN A 669 21.06 14.75 11.93
N ASP A 670 20.05 15.28 11.24
CA ASP A 670 20.04 15.45 9.77
C ASP A 670 21.29 16.17 9.23
N GLU A 671 21.76 17.24 9.88
CA GLU A 671 22.92 18.02 9.44
C GLU A 671 24.24 17.24 9.54
N ASN A 672 24.45 16.57 10.68
CA ASN A 672 25.63 15.73 10.90
C ASN A 672 25.62 14.54 9.93
N ALA A 673 24.44 13.99 9.66
CA ALA A 673 24.25 12.91 8.68
C ALA A 673 24.66 13.37 7.27
N ILE A 674 24.16 14.51 6.79
CA ILE A 674 24.52 15.06 5.48
C ILE A 674 26.03 15.29 5.37
N GLN A 675 26.65 15.94 6.36
CA GLN A 675 28.10 16.20 6.36
C GLN A 675 28.92 14.91 6.30
N THR A 676 28.50 13.89 7.07
CA THR A 676 29.16 12.58 7.13
C THR A 676 29.01 11.83 5.82
N LEU A 677 27.81 11.78 5.23
CA LEU A 677 27.54 11.13 3.95
C LEU A 677 28.24 11.82 2.77
N GLU A 678 28.35 13.15 2.81
CA GLU A 678 29.15 13.90 1.82
C GLU A 678 30.64 13.57 1.92
N ARG A 679 31.16 13.50 3.15
CA ARG A 679 32.54 13.07 3.39
C ARG A 679 32.77 11.66 2.87
N ALA A 680 31.82 10.74 3.08
CA ALA A 680 31.88 9.38 2.56
C ALA A 680 31.93 9.37 1.01
N THR A 681 31.10 10.18 0.37
CA THR A 681 31.04 10.29 -1.10
C THR A 681 32.33 10.84 -1.69
N ARG A 682 32.99 11.81 -1.02
CA ARG A 682 34.30 12.32 -1.46
C ARG A 682 35.43 11.30 -1.25
N ALA A 683 35.26 10.40 -0.28
CA ALA A 683 36.21 9.32 0.00
C ALA A 683 35.95 8.04 -0.81
N SER A 684 34.86 7.98 -1.62
CA SER A 684 34.47 6.77 -2.35
C SER A 684 35.38 6.43 -3.52
N SER A 685 36.32 7.32 -3.89
CA SER A 685 37.32 7.08 -4.96
C SER A 685 38.23 5.86 -4.72
N TYR A 686 38.11 5.20 -3.56
CA TYR A 686 38.83 3.98 -3.18
C TYR A 686 37.95 2.71 -3.19
N CYS A 687 36.64 2.82 -3.44
CA CYS A 687 35.74 1.65 -3.53
C CYS A 687 35.78 1.09 -4.96
N PHE A 688 36.51 -0.01 -5.18
CA PHE A 688 36.70 -0.65 -6.49
C PHE A 688 35.42 -1.16 -7.18
N SER A 689 34.25 -1.10 -6.50
CA SER A 689 32.98 -1.63 -7.01
C SER A 689 31.78 -0.74 -6.65
N GLU A 690 31.85 0.56 -6.94
CA GLU A 690 30.80 1.55 -6.64
C GLU A 690 29.37 1.10 -7.08
N GLU A 691 29.24 0.35 -8.17
CA GLU A 691 27.94 -0.16 -8.65
C GLU A 691 27.41 -1.41 -7.92
N ARG A 692 28.28 -2.15 -7.21
CA ARG A 692 27.93 -3.42 -6.53
C ARG A 692 27.97 -3.36 -5.00
N CYS A 693 28.57 -2.33 -4.41
CA CYS A 693 28.65 -2.16 -2.96
C CYS A 693 27.33 -1.63 -2.37
N VAL A 694 26.60 -2.49 -1.65
CA VAL A 694 25.27 -2.17 -1.07
C VAL A 694 25.30 -0.96 -0.12
N PRO A 695 26.24 -0.84 0.84
CA PRO A 695 26.34 0.33 1.73
C PRO A 695 26.57 1.65 1.01
N CYS A 696 27.41 1.68 -0.02
CA CYS A 696 27.70 2.89 -0.79
C CYS A 696 26.47 3.36 -1.58
N ARG A 697 25.80 2.44 -2.29
CA ARG A 697 24.56 2.73 -3.03
C ARG A 697 23.46 3.24 -2.09
N ASP A 698 23.27 2.56 -0.96
CA ASP A 698 22.27 2.96 0.05
C ASP A 698 22.64 4.32 0.67
N GLY A 699 23.90 4.54 1.01
CA GLY A 699 24.38 5.81 1.56
C GLY A 699 24.18 7.02 0.63
N ILE A 700 24.44 6.87 -0.68
CA ILE A 700 24.17 7.92 -1.68
C ILE A 700 22.66 8.21 -1.77
N ARG A 701 21.83 7.18 -1.75
CA ARG A 701 20.36 7.34 -1.72
C ARG A 701 19.91 8.13 -0.49
N TRP A 702 20.41 7.78 0.69
CA TRP A 702 20.08 8.49 1.94
C TRP A 702 20.61 9.92 1.97
N LEU A 703 21.76 10.20 1.34
CA LEU A 703 22.25 11.56 1.15
C LEU A 703 21.27 12.41 0.32
N GLY A 704 20.71 11.83 -0.75
CA GLY A 704 19.68 12.47 -1.57
C GLY A 704 18.42 12.81 -0.76
N ILE A 705 17.90 11.82 -0.01
CA ILE A 705 16.72 11.98 0.87
C ILE A 705 16.96 13.07 1.91
N ALA A 706 18.08 12.99 2.64
CA ALA A 706 18.39 13.93 3.72
C ALA A 706 18.55 15.37 3.19
N ARG A 707 19.20 15.55 2.03
CA ARG A 707 19.34 16.86 1.37
C ARG A 707 18.00 17.43 0.94
N GLU A 708 17.18 16.64 0.24
CA GLU A 708 15.87 17.10 -0.24
C GLU A 708 14.97 17.49 0.94
N LEU A 709 14.93 16.67 1.99
CA LEU A 709 14.17 16.93 3.21
C LEU A 709 14.64 18.22 3.91
N SER A 710 15.96 18.38 4.07
CA SER A 710 16.55 19.57 4.69
C SER A 710 16.26 20.84 3.88
N GLN A 711 16.39 20.77 2.55
CA GLN A 711 16.13 21.89 1.64
C GLN A 711 14.66 22.32 1.65
N LEU A 712 13.72 21.37 1.59
CA LEU A 712 12.28 21.67 1.66
C LEU A 712 11.90 22.26 3.03
N LYS A 713 12.47 21.74 4.12
CA LYS A 713 12.30 22.29 5.47
C LYS A 713 12.80 23.74 5.55
N GLU A 714 13.97 24.03 4.98
CA GLU A 714 14.54 25.36 4.97
C GLU A 714 13.74 26.34 4.10
N GLN A 715 13.31 25.91 2.90
CA GLN A 715 12.42 26.69 2.03
C GLN A 715 11.09 27.02 2.73
N GLY A 716 10.50 26.04 3.41
CA GLY A 716 9.30 26.26 4.23
C GLY A 716 9.54 27.26 5.36
N ASN A 717 10.67 27.15 6.07
CA ASN A 717 11.04 28.08 7.14
C ASN A 717 11.28 29.51 6.62
N ASN A 718 11.89 29.65 5.44
CA ASN A 718 12.13 30.93 4.81
C ASN A 718 10.83 31.58 4.35
N ALA A 719 9.92 30.82 3.73
CA ALA A 719 8.57 31.28 3.39
C ALA A 719 7.77 31.68 4.64
N PHE A 720 7.88 30.91 5.73
CA PHE A 720 7.26 31.25 7.01
C PHE A 720 7.79 32.57 7.58
N ARG A 721 9.11 32.80 7.53
CA ARG A 721 9.72 34.08 7.93
C ARG A 721 9.30 35.24 7.03
N ALA A 722 9.04 34.97 5.76
CA ALA A 722 8.53 35.94 4.80
C ALA A 722 7.02 36.22 4.92
N HIS A 723 6.34 35.64 5.92
CA HIS A 723 4.89 35.73 6.12
C HIS A 723 4.03 35.12 4.99
N ASP A 724 4.63 34.31 4.11
CA ASP A 724 3.90 33.54 3.11
C ASP A 724 3.56 32.13 3.66
N TRP A 725 2.48 32.09 4.44
CA TRP A 725 2.05 30.88 5.14
C TRP A 725 1.55 29.78 4.20
N ILE A 726 1.02 30.15 3.03
CA ILE A 726 0.46 29.20 2.06
C ILE A 726 1.60 28.42 1.42
N THR A 727 2.61 29.14 0.91
CA THR A 727 3.81 28.53 0.32
C THR A 727 4.61 27.76 1.36
N ALA A 728 4.74 28.28 2.59
CA ALA A 728 5.40 27.57 3.70
C ALA A 728 4.73 26.21 3.99
N LYS A 729 3.40 26.20 4.13
CA LYS A 729 2.60 24.99 4.31
C LYS A 729 2.80 23.99 3.17
N ASP A 730 2.85 24.45 1.92
CA ASP A 730 3.05 23.57 0.76
C ASP A 730 4.45 22.94 0.73
N PHE A 731 5.49 23.69 1.13
CA PHE A 731 6.84 23.12 1.31
C PHE A 731 6.89 22.08 2.43
N TYR A 732 6.26 22.33 3.58
CA TYR A 732 6.17 21.33 4.65
C TYR A 732 5.38 20.08 4.22
N ASN A 733 4.30 20.26 3.43
CA ASN A 733 3.55 19.15 2.84
C ASN A 733 4.40 18.29 1.90
N ARG A 734 5.28 18.91 1.12
CA ARG A 734 6.22 18.19 0.25
C ARG A 734 7.28 17.47 1.07
N ALA A 735 7.83 18.13 2.10
CA ALA A 735 8.83 17.53 2.99
C ALA A 735 8.32 16.25 3.66
N LEU A 736 7.07 16.25 4.15
CA LEU A 736 6.43 15.08 4.76
C LEU A 736 6.26 13.88 3.80
N LYS A 737 6.35 14.09 2.48
CA LYS A 737 6.26 13.02 1.47
C LYS A 737 7.60 12.41 1.09
N VAL A 738 8.72 13.10 1.39
CA VAL A 738 10.07 12.63 1.03
C VAL A 738 10.42 11.37 1.82
N ASP A 739 10.18 11.40 3.13
CA ASP A 739 10.40 10.26 4.02
C ASP A 739 9.28 10.17 5.08
N PRO A 740 8.22 9.38 4.82
CA PRO A 740 7.14 9.18 5.77
C PRO A 740 7.58 8.47 7.06
N THR A 741 8.71 7.77 7.05
CA THR A 741 9.17 6.92 8.16
C THR A 741 9.97 7.69 9.21
N ASN A 742 10.49 8.88 8.87
CA ASN A 742 11.29 9.72 9.78
C ASN A 742 10.43 10.41 10.86
N ARG A 743 10.20 9.70 11.96
CA ARG A 743 9.38 10.13 13.11
C ARG A 743 9.78 11.51 13.68
N LEU A 744 11.05 11.69 14.03
CA LEU A 744 11.53 12.89 14.75
C LEU A 744 11.48 14.14 13.87
N THR A 745 11.88 14.03 12.61
CA THR A 745 11.82 15.17 11.69
C THR A 745 10.39 15.45 11.25
N ASN A 746 9.55 14.42 11.05
CA ASN A 746 8.13 14.60 10.73
C ASN A 746 7.36 15.26 11.88
N ALA A 747 7.65 14.93 13.15
CA ALA A 747 7.06 15.63 14.30
C ALA A 747 7.31 17.15 14.25
N LYS A 748 8.55 17.55 13.93
CA LYS A 748 8.93 18.97 13.73
C LYS A 748 8.21 19.59 12.54
N LEU A 749 8.08 18.87 11.43
CA LEU A 749 7.39 19.35 10.22
C LEU A 749 5.89 19.55 10.45
N TYR A 750 5.22 18.62 11.13
CA TYR A 750 3.81 18.76 11.53
C TYR A 750 3.62 19.98 12.43
N GLN A 751 4.50 20.20 13.41
CA GLN A 751 4.43 21.39 14.27
C GLN A 751 4.65 22.69 13.49
N ASN A 752 5.58 22.73 12.54
CA ASN A 752 5.78 23.90 11.68
C ASN A 752 4.59 24.16 10.76
N ARG A 753 3.94 23.10 10.23
CA ARG A 753 2.71 23.21 9.45
C ARG A 753 1.52 23.66 10.29
N ALA A 754 1.39 23.17 11.52
CA ALA A 754 0.39 23.63 12.49
C ALA A 754 0.51 25.14 12.75
N ARG A 755 1.74 25.66 12.88
CA ARG A 755 1.96 27.11 13.01
C ARG A 755 1.50 27.90 11.79
N CYS A 756 1.63 27.36 10.58
CA CYS A 756 1.07 27.98 9.37
C CYS A 756 -0.46 28.01 9.46
N TYR A 757 -1.09 26.90 9.87
CA TYR A 757 -2.54 26.83 10.05
C TYR A 757 -3.07 27.82 11.09
N ILE A 758 -2.38 27.99 12.23
CA ILE A 758 -2.72 29.01 13.23
C ILE A 758 -2.71 30.40 12.60
N ARG A 759 -1.68 30.73 11.80
CA ARG A 759 -1.59 32.04 11.12
C ARG A 759 -2.65 32.26 10.05
N LEU A 760 -3.16 31.17 9.46
CA LEU A 760 -4.24 31.18 8.48
C LEU A 760 -5.65 31.11 9.13
N GLY A 761 -5.74 30.98 10.45
CA GLY A 761 -7.02 30.87 11.17
C GLY A 761 -7.64 29.46 11.17
N PHE A 762 -6.92 28.43 10.72
CA PHE A 762 -7.38 27.03 10.72
C PHE A 762 -6.98 26.30 12.01
N TYR A 763 -7.57 26.68 13.15
CA TYR A 763 -7.15 26.19 14.47
C TYR A 763 -7.34 24.67 14.65
N TYR A 764 -8.45 24.10 14.18
CA TYR A 764 -8.72 22.66 14.25
C TYR A 764 -7.66 21.82 13.52
N LYS A 765 -7.25 22.24 12.31
CA LYS A 765 -6.16 21.59 11.55
C LYS A 765 -4.82 21.72 12.27
N ALA A 766 -4.59 22.83 12.95
CA ALA A 766 -3.39 22.99 13.76
C ALA A 766 -3.37 22.04 14.96
N ILE A 767 -4.52 21.82 15.61
CA ILE A 767 -4.67 20.86 16.72
C ILE A 767 -4.44 19.43 16.25
N ASP A 768 -4.98 19.04 15.08
CA ASP A 768 -4.76 17.73 14.47
C ASP A 768 -3.27 17.51 14.14
N ASP A 769 -2.62 18.47 13.49
CA ASP A 769 -1.18 18.40 13.19
C ASP A 769 -0.33 18.33 14.47
N CYS A 770 -0.69 19.09 15.51
CA CYS A 770 -0.02 19.02 16.79
C CYS A 770 -0.21 17.66 17.47
N THR A 771 -1.40 17.06 17.36
CA THR A 771 -1.68 15.73 17.92
C THR A 771 -0.83 14.67 17.22
N LYS A 772 -0.76 14.69 15.89
CA LYS A 772 0.15 13.83 15.10
C LYS A 772 1.62 14.02 15.49
N ALA A 773 2.02 15.27 15.73
CA ALA A 773 3.39 15.55 16.18
C ALA A 773 3.68 14.96 17.58
N ILE A 774 2.69 14.95 18.49
CA ILE A 774 2.81 14.37 19.84
C ILE A 774 2.78 12.84 19.78
N ASP A 775 1.98 12.23 18.93
CA ASP A 775 1.99 10.77 18.72
C ASP A 775 3.36 10.30 18.19
N LEU A 776 3.96 11.11 17.31
CA LEU A 776 5.31 10.90 16.81
C LEU A 776 6.40 11.28 17.82
N ASP A 777 6.18 12.20 18.75
CA ASP A 777 7.14 12.48 19.81
C ASP A 777 6.42 13.00 21.06
N PRO A 778 6.09 12.11 22.02
CA PRO A 778 5.39 12.49 23.24
C PRO A 778 6.20 13.46 24.12
N THR A 779 7.52 13.55 23.91
CA THR A 779 8.40 14.46 24.65
C THR A 779 8.48 15.85 24.02
N TYR A 780 7.80 16.06 22.89
CA TYR A 780 7.93 17.30 22.11
C TYR A 780 7.11 18.47 22.67
N VAL A 781 7.66 19.11 23.70
CA VAL A 781 7.03 20.23 24.43
C VAL A 781 6.54 21.37 23.52
N LYS A 782 7.28 21.67 22.43
CA LYS A 782 6.89 22.74 21.49
C LYS A 782 5.61 22.42 20.73
N ALA A 783 5.38 21.15 20.36
CA ALA A 783 4.12 20.75 19.73
C ALA A 783 2.95 20.89 20.72
N GLN A 784 3.14 20.47 21.98
CA GLN A 784 2.13 20.64 23.02
C GLN A 784 1.79 22.12 23.29
N ALA A 785 2.80 23.00 23.37
CA ALA A 785 2.56 24.44 23.55
C ALA A 785 1.87 25.08 22.32
N THR A 786 2.17 24.59 21.12
CA THR A 786 1.50 25.02 19.88
C THR A 786 0.03 24.57 19.88
N LYS A 787 -0.26 23.36 20.36
CA LYS A 787 -1.62 22.84 20.57
C LYS A 787 -2.40 23.72 21.55
N ALA A 788 -1.84 23.97 22.73
CA ALA A 788 -2.43 24.83 23.77
C ALA A 788 -2.78 26.24 23.25
N THR A 789 -1.92 26.77 22.38
CA THR A 789 -2.18 28.06 21.72
C THR A 789 -3.32 27.96 20.71
N ALA A 790 -3.35 26.93 19.87
CA ALA A 790 -4.40 26.72 18.88
C ALA A 790 -5.77 26.51 19.55
N THR A 791 -5.82 25.71 20.62
CA THR A 791 -7.03 25.45 21.43
C THR A 791 -7.56 26.72 22.10
N GLY A 792 -6.68 27.58 22.60
CA GLY A 792 -7.10 28.89 23.15
C GLY A 792 -7.67 29.81 22.07
N LEU A 793 -7.03 29.85 20.89
CA LEU A 793 -7.49 30.66 19.76
C LEU A 793 -8.79 30.13 19.11
N SER A 794 -9.12 28.85 19.28
CA SER A 794 -10.40 28.29 18.85
C SER A 794 -11.56 28.64 19.79
N GLY A 795 -11.30 29.31 20.93
CA GLY A 795 -12.30 29.71 21.91
C GLY A 795 -12.50 28.74 23.07
N TYR A 796 -11.82 27.58 23.06
CA TYR A 796 -11.93 26.57 24.12
C TYR A 796 -10.92 26.84 25.24
N LEU A 797 -11.19 27.89 26.03
CA LEU A 797 -10.28 28.40 27.06
C LEU A 797 -9.98 27.36 28.16
N GLY A 798 -10.97 26.54 28.54
CA GLY A 798 -10.80 25.46 29.52
C GLY A 798 -9.81 24.39 29.06
N GLY A 799 -9.94 23.90 27.83
CA GLY A 799 -8.98 22.94 27.27
C GLY A 799 -7.59 23.54 27.07
N ALA A 800 -7.52 24.80 26.66
CA ALA A 800 -6.24 25.51 26.54
C ALA A 800 -5.51 25.57 27.89
N LEU A 801 -6.23 25.82 28.99
CA LEU A 801 -5.67 25.84 30.34
C LEU A 801 -5.08 24.47 30.72
N GLU A 802 -5.80 23.37 30.47
CA GLU A 802 -5.31 22.02 30.74
C GLU A 802 -4.07 21.67 29.91
N GLU A 803 -4.07 22.02 28.62
CA GLU A 803 -2.91 21.80 27.76
C GLU A 803 -1.69 22.62 28.22
N TRP A 804 -1.88 23.86 28.66
CA TRP A 804 -0.81 24.67 29.25
C TRP A 804 -0.32 24.12 30.59
N LYS A 805 -1.20 23.58 31.44
CA LYS A 805 -0.81 22.85 32.67
C LYS A 805 0.05 21.63 32.34
N LEU A 806 -0.27 20.90 31.27
CA LEU A 806 0.54 19.78 30.80
C LEU A 806 1.93 20.23 30.30
N VAL A 807 2.01 21.33 29.54
CA VAL A 807 3.30 21.95 29.17
C VAL A 807 4.12 22.29 30.41
N ARG A 808 3.50 22.86 31.44
CA ARG A 808 4.17 23.17 32.71
C ARG A 808 4.62 21.91 33.46
N LYS A 809 3.89 20.80 33.38
CA LYS A 809 4.31 19.52 33.97
C LYS A 809 5.56 18.97 33.27
N MET A 810 5.62 19.06 31.95
CA MET A 810 6.78 18.63 31.15
C MET A 810 7.97 19.59 31.27
N SER A 811 7.71 20.89 31.45
CA SER A 811 8.72 21.94 31.56
C SER A 811 8.34 22.92 32.67
N PRO A 812 8.67 22.60 33.95
CA PRO A 812 8.26 23.40 35.11
C PRO A 812 8.75 24.85 35.11
N GLY A 813 9.83 25.14 34.38
CA GLY A 813 10.45 26.47 34.28
C GLY A 813 9.97 27.34 33.12
N ASP A 814 9.01 26.90 32.29
CA ASP A 814 8.56 27.69 31.14
C ASP A 814 7.77 28.94 31.57
N SER A 815 8.39 30.12 31.42
CA SER A 815 7.79 31.42 31.75
C SER A 815 6.54 31.73 30.93
N GLN A 816 6.47 31.25 29.68
CA GLN A 816 5.33 31.49 28.80
C GLN A 816 4.12 30.68 29.26
N ALA A 817 4.34 29.41 29.62
CA ALA A 817 3.28 28.56 30.16
C ALA A 817 2.72 29.15 31.46
N ILE A 818 3.57 29.61 32.38
CA ILE A 818 3.12 30.23 33.65
C ILE A 818 2.28 31.49 33.39
N LYS A 819 2.68 32.35 32.46
CA LYS A 819 1.92 33.56 32.11
C LYS A 819 0.57 33.23 31.50
N ASN A 820 0.53 32.30 30.54
CA ASN A 820 -0.69 31.89 29.87
C ASN A 820 -1.67 31.21 30.83
N ILE A 821 -1.18 30.35 31.73
CA ILE A 821 -1.99 29.74 32.80
C ILE A 821 -2.61 30.83 33.68
N ARG A 822 -1.83 31.78 34.21
CA ARG A 822 -2.36 32.85 35.08
C ARG A 822 -3.38 33.72 34.37
N SER A 823 -3.14 34.03 33.08
CA SER A 823 -4.08 34.81 32.28
C SER A 823 -5.41 34.08 32.13
N LEU A 824 -5.37 32.81 31.73
CA LEU A 824 -6.55 31.97 31.55
C LEU A 824 -7.27 31.72 32.88
N GLU A 825 -6.56 31.48 33.97
CA GLU A 825 -7.14 31.34 35.32
C GLU A 825 -7.84 32.62 35.79
N SER A 826 -7.31 33.80 35.44
CA SER A 826 -7.94 35.08 35.74
C SER A 826 -9.17 35.35 34.87
N GLU A 827 -9.16 34.89 33.62
CA GLU A 827 -10.26 35.06 32.67
C GLU A 827 -11.41 34.09 32.96
N LEU A 828 -11.10 32.90 33.47
CA LEU A 828 -12.03 31.87 33.94
C LEU A 828 -12.39 31.99 35.43
N ALA A 829 -12.05 33.11 36.07
CA ALA A 829 -12.29 33.30 37.50
C ALA A 829 -13.80 33.49 37.78
N ASP A 830 -14.41 32.49 38.42
CA ASP A 830 -15.84 32.50 38.71
C ASP A 830 -16.17 33.21 40.04
N PRO A 831 -16.98 34.29 40.04
CA PRO A 831 -17.38 35.02 41.25
C PRO A 831 -18.16 34.16 42.25
N GLN A 832 -18.78 33.07 41.81
CA GLN A 832 -19.51 32.15 42.68
C GLN A 832 -18.59 31.37 43.63
N ARG A 833 -17.29 31.23 43.30
CA ARG A 833 -16.31 30.59 44.20
C ARG A 833 -16.15 31.35 45.51
N ALA A 834 -16.00 32.67 45.44
CA ALA A 834 -15.90 33.50 46.64
C ALA A 834 -17.16 33.42 47.51
N THR A 835 -18.33 33.36 46.85
CA THR A 835 -19.63 33.20 47.53
C THR A 835 -19.73 31.83 48.21
N LEU A 836 -19.26 30.76 47.57
CA LEU A 836 -19.20 29.43 48.14
C LEU A 836 -18.27 29.39 49.36
N ASP A 837 -17.08 29.97 49.26
CA ASP A 837 -16.09 30.01 50.35
C ASP A 837 -16.64 30.76 51.57
N GLU A 838 -17.31 31.91 51.36
CA GLU A 838 -17.98 32.65 52.43
C GLU A 838 -19.06 31.80 53.13
N ARG A 839 -19.90 31.11 52.35
CA ARG A 839 -20.97 30.27 52.90
C ARG A 839 -20.44 29.02 53.61
N LYS A 840 -19.42 28.36 53.05
CA LYS A 840 -18.72 27.24 53.71
C LYS A 840 -18.14 27.68 55.05
N ALA A 841 -17.51 28.85 55.12
CA ALA A 841 -16.94 29.39 56.36
C ALA A 841 -18.01 29.76 57.40
N LYS A 842 -19.15 30.29 56.97
CA LYS A 842 -20.20 30.78 57.88
C LYS A 842 -21.17 29.70 58.37
N TYR A 843 -21.54 28.75 57.50
CA TYR A 843 -22.60 27.78 57.75
C TYR A 843 -22.11 26.32 57.77
N GLY A 844 -20.87 26.07 57.35
CA GLY A 844 -20.33 24.71 57.15
C GLY A 844 -20.68 24.13 55.78
N ALA A 845 -19.99 23.05 55.39
CA ALA A 845 -20.16 22.39 54.09
C ALA A 845 -21.55 21.77 53.91
N ASP A 846 -22.09 21.15 54.98
CA ASP A 846 -23.33 20.37 54.92
C ASP A 846 -24.61 21.23 55.05
N HIS A 847 -24.52 22.57 55.01
CA HIS A 847 -25.67 23.45 55.19
C HIS A 847 -26.42 23.69 53.86
N SER A 848 -27.75 23.80 53.90
CA SER A 848 -28.60 23.97 52.69
C SER A 848 -28.19 25.17 51.82
N LEU A 849 -27.88 26.33 52.43
CA LEU A 849 -27.40 27.51 51.69
C LEU A 849 -26.03 27.32 51.04
N THR A 850 -25.18 26.46 51.62
CA THR A 850 -23.87 26.12 51.06
C THR A 850 -24.03 25.25 49.83
N ILE A 851 -24.89 24.23 49.91
CA ILE A 851 -25.23 23.37 48.76
C ILE A 851 -25.84 24.19 47.62
N GLN A 852 -26.75 25.14 47.93
CA GLN A 852 -27.27 26.05 46.90
C GLN A 852 -26.19 26.90 46.23
N ALA A 853 -25.13 27.30 46.96
CA ALA A 853 -23.99 27.97 46.33
C ALA A 853 -23.11 27.02 45.53
N MET A 854 -23.00 25.75 45.94
CA MET A 854 -22.29 24.73 45.17
C MET A 854 -23.02 24.44 43.85
N GLU A 855 -24.35 24.30 43.89
CA GLU A 855 -25.19 24.11 42.70
C GLU A 855 -25.12 25.31 41.76
N ALA A 856 -25.21 26.52 42.29
CA ALA A 856 -25.08 27.72 41.47
C ALA A 856 -23.67 27.84 40.83
N LEU A 857 -22.61 27.43 41.56
CA LEU A 857 -21.25 27.38 41.03
C LEU A 857 -21.14 26.31 39.93
N VAL A 858 -21.77 25.15 40.11
CA VAL A 858 -21.83 24.10 39.09
C VAL A 858 -22.50 24.63 37.82
N ASP A 859 -23.64 25.29 37.92
CA ASP A 859 -24.33 25.87 36.75
C ASP A 859 -23.45 26.91 36.04
N SER A 860 -22.74 27.74 36.81
CA SER A 860 -21.81 28.74 36.28
C SER A 860 -20.60 28.13 35.58
N LEU A 861 -20.02 27.08 36.15
CA LEU A 861 -18.91 26.33 35.55
C LEU A 861 -19.36 25.58 34.28
N CYS A 862 -20.57 25.01 34.28
CA CYS A 862 -21.15 24.39 33.09
C CYS A 862 -21.34 25.41 31.97
N ASN A 863 -21.81 26.62 32.27
CA ASN A 863 -21.93 27.71 31.29
C ASN A 863 -20.58 28.19 30.75
N GLN A 864 -19.48 27.93 31.48
CA GLN A 864 -18.10 28.22 31.05
C GLN A 864 -17.43 27.00 30.39
N GLU A 865 -18.18 25.93 30.12
CA GLU A 865 -17.67 24.64 29.57
C GLU A 865 -16.61 23.95 30.46
N LEU A 866 -16.53 24.32 31.74
CA LEU A 866 -15.63 23.74 32.74
C LEU A 866 -16.27 22.52 33.42
N HIS A 867 -16.74 21.56 32.62
CA HIS A 867 -17.52 20.41 33.09
C HIS A 867 -16.77 19.52 34.10
N GLN A 868 -15.44 19.37 33.96
CA GLN A 868 -14.65 18.58 34.93
C GLN A 868 -14.61 19.22 36.31
N GLU A 869 -14.49 20.54 36.37
CA GLU A 869 -14.49 21.27 37.64
C GLU A 869 -15.88 21.24 38.28
N ALA A 870 -16.93 21.33 37.46
CA ALA A 870 -18.31 21.13 37.90
C ALA A 870 -18.51 19.74 38.52
N VAL A 871 -17.98 18.68 37.92
CA VAL A 871 -18.04 17.30 38.45
C VAL A 871 -17.39 17.17 39.82
N VAL A 872 -16.28 17.88 40.08
CA VAL A 872 -15.63 17.85 41.41
C VAL A 872 -16.58 18.39 42.48
N ILE A 873 -17.23 19.51 42.21
CA ILE A 873 -18.20 20.11 43.14
C ILE A 873 -19.44 19.21 43.27
N GLN A 874 -19.94 18.64 42.18
CA GLN A 874 -21.07 17.70 42.21
C GLN A 874 -20.77 16.42 42.99
N LYS A 875 -19.54 15.90 42.98
CA LYS A 875 -19.12 14.78 43.83
C LYS A 875 -19.16 15.14 45.31
N GLU A 876 -18.76 16.36 45.69
CA GLU A 876 -18.90 16.85 47.08
C GLU A 876 -20.39 16.97 47.47
N ILE A 877 -21.25 17.51 46.59
CA ILE A 877 -22.71 17.54 46.81
C ILE A 877 -23.26 16.12 46.98
N LEU A 878 -22.84 15.17 46.15
CA LEU A 878 -23.27 13.78 46.20
C LEU A 878 -22.95 13.14 47.56
N GLU A 879 -21.74 13.34 48.09
CA GLU A 879 -21.36 12.81 49.40
C GLU A 879 -22.25 13.36 50.53
N ILE A 880 -22.60 14.64 50.48
CA ILE A 880 -23.46 15.29 51.47
C ILE A 880 -24.89 14.76 51.37
N GLU A 881 -25.45 14.68 50.16
CA GLU A 881 -26.82 14.20 49.93
C GLU A 881 -26.99 12.71 50.25
N VAL A 882 -25.98 11.87 49.95
CA VAL A 882 -25.98 10.46 50.36
C VAL A 882 -25.99 10.33 51.89
N LYS A 883 -25.19 11.13 52.61
CA LYS A 883 -25.18 11.15 54.08
C LYS A 883 -26.53 11.58 54.66
N ARG A 884 -27.19 12.58 54.06
CA ARG A 884 -28.51 13.07 54.50
C ARG A 884 -29.63 12.07 54.24
N ALA A 885 -29.63 11.44 53.06
CA ALA A 885 -30.67 10.50 52.66
C ALA A 885 -30.52 9.11 53.31
N GLY A 886 -29.30 8.72 53.68
CA GLY A 886 -28.99 7.40 54.25
C GLY A 886 -29.11 6.24 53.25
N THR A 887 -29.45 6.52 52.00
CA THR A 887 -29.59 5.55 50.90
C THR A 887 -29.29 6.20 49.57
N LYS A 888 -28.69 5.44 48.65
CA LYS A 888 -28.50 5.89 47.25
C LYS A 888 -29.77 5.84 46.41
N LYS A 889 -30.82 5.14 46.86
CA LYS A 889 -32.11 5.03 46.14
C LYS A 889 -32.95 6.31 46.20
N ASN A 890 -32.49 7.34 46.91
CA ASN A 890 -33.19 8.61 47.01
C ASN A 890 -33.12 9.38 45.68
N GLU A 891 -34.25 9.90 45.20
CA GLU A 891 -34.33 10.59 43.91
C GLU A 891 -33.41 11.81 43.81
N ARG A 892 -33.15 12.53 44.92
CA ARG A 892 -32.20 13.65 44.93
C ARG A 892 -30.76 13.17 44.67
N VAL A 893 -30.38 12.05 45.28
CA VAL A 893 -29.06 11.43 45.08
C VAL A 893 -28.91 10.95 43.64
N LEU A 894 -29.94 10.27 43.11
CA LEU A 894 -29.94 9.77 41.73
C LEU A 894 -29.89 10.91 40.70
N SER A 895 -30.58 12.03 40.97
CA SER A 895 -30.50 13.23 40.13
C SER A 895 -29.10 13.84 40.12
N VAL A 896 -28.42 13.93 41.26
CA VAL A 896 -27.02 14.43 41.31
C VAL A 896 -26.08 13.48 40.55
N MET A 897 -26.24 12.17 40.70
CA MET A 897 -25.46 11.18 39.94
C MET A 897 -25.71 11.27 38.43
N GLY A 898 -26.96 11.48 38.01
CA GLY A 898 -27.31 11.70 36.60
C GLY A 898 -26.66 12.97 36.04
N ASN A 899 -26.65 14.07 36.80
CA ASN A 899 -25.97 15.30 36.40
C ASN A 899 -24.45 15.13 36.28
N ILE A 900 -23.83 14.32 37.15
CA ILE A 900 -22.41 13.94 37.04
C ILE A 900 -22.17 13.16 35.74
N CYS A 901 -23.04 12.19 35.42
CA CYS A 901 -23.00 11.45 34.16
C CYS A 901 -23.02 12.39 32.94
N CYS A 902 -23.97 13.32 32.92
CA CYS A 902 -24.10 14.29 31.83
C CYS A 902 -22.84 15.15 31.68
N ASN A 903 -22.34 15.72 32.78
CA ASN A 903 -21.12 16.54 32.75
C ASN A 903 -19.84 15.75 32.40
N LEU A 904 -19.71 14.50 32.85
CA LEU A 904 -18.61 13.63 32.44
C LEU A 904 -18.68 13.30 30.94
N SER A 905 -19.88 13.12 30.41
CA SER A 905 -20.10 12.87 28.97
C SER A 905 -19.78 14.11 28.12
N LEU A 906 -20.18 15.31 28.58
CA LEU A 906 -19.81 16.59 27.96
C LEU A 906 -18.29 16.87 28.06
N ALA A 907 -17.62 16.35 29.08
CA ALA A 907 -16.17 16.39 29.21
C ALA A 907 -15.43 15.30 28.41
N GLU A 908 -16.13 14.54 27.55
CA GLU A 908 -15.64 13.40 26.77
C GLU A 908 -15.00 12.27 27.61
N LYS A 909 -15.33 12.20 28.90
CA LYS A 909 -14.84 11.19 29.85
C LYS A 909 -15.81 10.01 29.98
N TYR A 910 -16.14 9.40 28.85
CA TYR A 910 -17.14 8.34 28.76
C TYR A 910 -16.80 7.10 29.61
N GLN A 911 -15.51 6.77 29.76
CA GLN A 911 -15.05 5.66 30.60
C GLN A 911 -15.32 5.91 32.11
N GLU A 912 -15.25 7.15 32.57
CA GLU A 912 -15.61 7.51 33.96
C GLU A 912 -17.13 7.59 34.13
N ALA A 913 -17.86 8.01 33.09
CA ALA A 913 -19.32 8.16 33.12
C ALA A 913 -20.05 6.80 33.16
N LEU A 914 -19.61 5.83 32.36
CA LEU A 914 -20.26 4.53 32.18
C LEU A 914 -20.66 3.80 33.48
N PRO A 915 -19.77 3.61 34.48
CA PRO A 915 -20.15 2.91 35.71
C PRO A 915 -21.18 3.69 36.53
N ILE A 916 -21.13 5.03 36.51
CA ILE A 916 -22.09 5.88 37.23
C ILE A 916 -23.47 5.78 36.57
N CYS A 917 -23.53 5.84 35.24
CA CYS A 917 -24.83 5.85 34.54
C CYS A 917 -25.51 4.48 34.64
N ARG A 918 -24.71 3.40 34.64
CA ARG A 918 -25.19 2.05 34.92
C ARG A 918 -25.76 1.94 36.33
N GLU A 919 -25.05 2.44 37.35
CA GLU A 919 -25.54 2.43 38.74
C GLU A 919 -26.85 3.24 38.89
N VAL A 920 -26.95 4.41 38.25
CA VAL A 920 -28.19 5.23 38.28
C VAL A 920 -29.36 4.49 37.65
N PHE A 921 -29.16 3.88 36.47
CA PHE A 921 -30.21 3.13 35.78
C PHE A 921 -30.67 1.92 36.60
N GLU A 922 -29.75 1.10 37.12
CA GLU A 922 -30.09 -0.07 37.95
C GLU A 922 -30.86 0.32 39.21
N LEU A 923 -30.43 1.38 39.92
CA LEU A 923 -31.12 1.85 41.12
C LEU A 923 -32.50 2.44 40.82
N ARG A 924 -32.66 3.19 39.73
CA ARG A 924 -33.95 3.75 39.30
C ARG A 924 -34.91 2.67 38.83
N GLN A 925 -34.41 1.69 38.07
CA GLN A 925 -35.19 0.53 37.63
C GLN A 925 -35.76 -0.24 38.83
N ASP A 926 -34.93 -0.52 39.84
CA ASP A 926 -35.33 -1.25 41.05
C ASP A 926 -36.32 -0.47 41.92
N HIS A 927 -36.20 0.85 41.98
CA HIS A 927 -36.98 1.69 42.89
C HIS A 927 -38.31 2.18 42.28
N SER A 928 -38.25 2.66 41.04
CA SER A 928 -39.31 3.42 40.37
C SER A 928 -39.96 2.66 39.21
N GLY A 929 -39.40 1.52 38.80
CA GLY A 929 -39.86 0.72 37.67
C GLY A 929 -39.43 1.28 36.30
N LEU A 930 -39.54 0.44 35.27
CA LEU A 930 -39.05 0.74 33.92
C LEU A 930 -39.86 1.79 33.15
N GLU A 931 -41.14 1.99 33.50
CA GLU A 931 -42.04 2.94 32.82
C GLU A 931 -41.90 4.38 33.34
N ASN A 932 -41.13 4.59 34.42
CA ASN A 932 -40.92 5.91 34.99
C ASN A 932 -40.03 6.77 34.06
N ALA A 933 -40.45 8.00 33.75
CA ALA A 933 -39.74 8.92 32.85
C ALA A 933 -38.28 9.16 33.26
N ALA A 934 -37.96 9.24 34.55
CA ALA A 934 -36.59 9.40 35.02
C ALA A 934 -35.74 8.13 34.84
N THR A 935 -36.36 6.95 34.87
CA THR A 935 -35.70 5.67 34.56
C THR A 935 -35.40 5.57 33.07
N LEU A 936 -36.36 5.97 32.23
CA LEU A 936 -36.19 6.05 30.78
C LEU A 936 -35.07 7.04 30.39
N ALA A 937 -35.02 8.21 31.03
CA ALA A 937 -33.94 9.18 30.83
C ALA A 937 -32.57 8.58 31.20
N SER A 938 -32.45 7.90 32.35
CA SER A 938 -31.19 7.23 32.72
C SER A 938 -30.81 6.08 31.79
N MET A 939 -31.80 5.41 31.20
CA MET A 939 -31.59 4.35 30.22
C MET A 939 -31.06 4.93 28.90
N HIS A 940 -31.60 6.06 28.46
CA HIS A 940 -31.11 6.83 27.33
C HIS A 940 -29.67 7.33 27.55
N ASP A 941 -29.38 7.93 28.70
CA ASP A 941 -28.04 8.44 29.04
C ASP A 941 -27.00 7.31 29.06
N LEU A 942 -27.34 6.15 29.63
CA LEU A 942 -26.48 4.97 29.61
C LEU A 942 -26.19 4.50 28.18
N GLY A 943 -27.21 4.43 27.33
CA GLY A 943 -27.06 4.08 25.92
C GLY A 943 -26.18 5.07 25.16
N SER A 944 -26.35 6.38 25.41
CA SER A 944 -25.58 7.44 24.75
C SER A 944 -24.07 7.35 25.08
N VAL A 945 -23.73 7.05 26.34
CA VAL A 945 -22.35 6.80 26.77
C VAL A 945 -21.77 5.55 26.10
N MET A 946 -22.55 4.45 25.99
CA MET A 946 -22.11 3.22 25.32
C MET A 946 -21.84 3.46 23.83
N VAL A 947 -22.69 4.23 23.15
CA VAL A 947 -22.49 4.63 21.75
C VAL A 947 -21.21 5.44 21.57
N SER A 948 -20.94 6.38 22.48
CA SER A 948 -19.71 7.19 22.47
C SER A 948 -18.44 6.34 22.68
N LEU A 949 -18.57 5.21 23.39
CA LEU A 949 -17.51 4.20 23.56
C LEU A 949 -17.46 3.16 22.43
N LYS A 950 -18.29 3.30 21.39
CA LYS A 950 -18.45 2.37 20.27
C LYS A 950 -18.87 0.95 20.68
N GLN A 951 -19.58 0.83 21.81
CA GLN A 951 -20.16 -0.42 22.30
C GLN A 951 -21.56 -0.62 21.71
N TYR A 952 -21.66 -0.67 20.38
CA TYR A 952 -22.94 -0.70 19.66
C TYR A 952 -23.79 -1.94 19.97
N ALA A 953 -23.15 -3.11 20.07
CA ALA A 953 -23.82 -4.37 20.36
C ALA A 953 -24.56 -4.41 21.71
N ASP A 954 -24.07 -3.67 22.71
CA ASP A 954 -24.71 -3.56 24.03
C ASP A 954 -25.73 -2.41 24.05
N ALA A 955 -25.50 -1.34 23.28
CA ALA A 955 -26.33 -0.14 23.24
C ALA A 955 -27.63 -0.34 22.44
N GLU A 956 -27.59 -1.03 21.31
CA GLU A 956 -28.76 -1.27 20.45
C GLU A 956 -29.95 -1.92 21.18
N PRO A 957 -29.81 -3.07 21.87
CA PRO A 957 -30.93 -3.68 22.57
C PRO A 957 -31.44 -2.81 23.72
N LEU A 958 -30.58 -1.98 24.32
CA LEU A 958 -30.97 -1.02 25.33
C LEU A 958 -31.85 0.07 24.72
N PHE A 959 -31.46 0.66 23.59
CA PHE A 959 -32.27 1.69 22.92
C PHE A 959 -33.56 1.16 22.32
N ILE A 960 -33.59 -0.05 21.76
CA ILE A 960 -34.84 -0.69 21.30
C ILE A 960 -35.82 -0.82 22.46
N LYS A 961 -35.33 -1.30 23.62
CA LYS A 961 -36.15 -1.43 24.81
C LYS A 961 -36.59 -0.07 25.35
N ALA A 962 -35.71 0.92 25.41
CA ALA A 962 -36.03 2.28 25.84
C ALA A 962 -37.08 2.94 24.93
N LEU A 963 -36.94 2.78 23.60
CA LEU A 963 -37.88 3.26 22.60
C LEU A 963 -39.28 2.68 22.84
N SER A 964 -39.39 1.35 22.89
CA SER A 964 -40.68 0.67 23.10
C SER A 964 -41.39 1.09 24.40
N LEU A 965 -40.64 1.27 25.48
CA LEU A 965 -41.20 1.68 26.77
C LEU A 965 -41.59 3.16 26.77
N SER A 966 -40.78 4.02 26.17
CA SER A 966 -41.04 5.46 26.09
C SER A 966 -42.26 5.77 25.21
N GLU A 967 -42.43 5.07 24.08
CA GLU A 967 -43.61 5.19 23.22
C GLU A 967 -44.91 4.85 23.98
N MET A 968 -44.88 3.84 24.86
CA MET A 968 -46.02 3.46 25.69
C MET A 968 -46.27 4.43 26.85
N ALA A 969 -45.21 4.92 27.50
CA ALA A 969 -45.31 5.67 28.76
C ALA A 969 -45.49 7.19 28.56
N VAL A 970 -44.72 7.79 27.66
CA VAL A 970 -44.67 9.25 27.44
C VAL A 970 -45.13 9.66 26.04
N GLY A 971 -45.15 8.72 25.08
CA GLY A 971 -45.68 8.91 23.74
C GLY A 971 -44.60 9.19 22.69
N ASP A 972 -44.98 9.06 21.41
CA ASP A 972 -44.05 9.08 20.27
C ASP A 972 -43.39 10.45 20.00
N THR A 973 -43.91 11.52 20.61
CA THR A 973 -43.39 12.89 20.45
C THR A 973 -42.59 13.38 21.65
N ASP A 974 -42.27 12.53 22.62
CA ASP A 974 -41.43 12.91 23.76
C ASP A 974 -39.94 13.02 23.35
N GLU A 975 -39.21 13.92 24.01
CA GLU A 975 -37.78 14.17 23.73
C GLU A 975 -36.93 12.91 23.92
N ILE A 976 -37.25 12.07 24.91
CA ILE A 976 -36.52 10.81 25.16
C ILE A 976 -36.78 9.81 24.04
N THR A 977 -38.03 9.72 23.57
CA THR A 977 -38.44 8.80 22.49
C THR A 977 -37.73 9.14 21.18
N VAL A 978 -37.70 10.43 20.83
CA VAL A 978 -36.98 10.93 19.65
C VAL A 978 -35.47 10.76 19.82
N GLY A 979 -34.93 11.02 21.00
CA GLY A 979 -33.52 10.79 21.31
C GLY A 979 -33.10 9.32 21.14
N CYS A 980 -33.96 8.37 21.51
CA CYS A 980 -33.73 6.95 21.25
C CYS A 980 -33.69 6.63 19.75
N LYS A 981 -34.62 7.18 18.95
CA LYS A 981 -34.61 7.04 17.49
C LYS A 981 -33.34 7.61 16.86
N GLU A 982 -32.87 8.77 17.33
CA GLU A 982 -31.63 9.41 16.85
C GLU A 982 -30.39 8.55 17.13
N HIS A 983 -30.25 8.01 18.34
CA HIS A 983 -29.11 7.16 18.68
C HIS A 983 -29.16 5.79 17.98
N LEU A 984 -30.35 5.20 17.78
CA LEU A 984 -30.51 3.99 16.97
C LEU A 984 -30.09 4.23 15.51
N ALA A 985 -30.50 5.36 14.93
CA ALA A 985 -30.06 5.71 13.58
C ALA A 985 -28.53 5.83 13.48
N MET A 986 -27.87 6.45 14.46
CA MET A 986 -26.41 6.55 14.50
C MET A 986 -25.75 5.17 14.58
N ILE A 987 -26.26 4.26 15.42
CA ILE A 987 -25.79 2.87 15.48
C ILE A 987 -25.93 2.19 14.11
N TYR A 988 -27.09 2.30 13.48
CA TYR A 988 -27.36 1.70 12.18
C TYR A 988 -26.50 2.27 11.05
N ILE A 989 -26.12 3.55 11.09
CA ILE A 989 -25.16 4.14 10.14
C ILE A 989 -23.79 3.47 10.28
N GLU A 990 -23.29 3.33 11.51
CA GLU A 990 -21.98 2.72 11.78
C GLU A 990 -21.95 1.23 11.42
N GLU A 991 -23.06 0.51 11.59
CA GLU A 991 -23.22 -0.89 11.17
C GLU A 991 -23.57 -1.07 9.68
N SER A 992 -23.62 0.02 8.89
CA SER A 992 -24.01 0.01 7.47
C SER A 992 -25.45 -0.50 7.18
N ARG A 993 -26.34 -0.43 8.18
CA ARG A 993 -27.78 -0.75 8.09
C ARG A 993 -28.59 0.49 7.70
N LEU A 994 -28.30 1.00 6.49
CA LEU A 994 -28.66 2.36 6.09
C LEU A 994 -30.17 2.63 5.92
N GLU A 995 -30.98 1.64 5.54
CA GLU A 995 -32.44 1.84 5.40
C GLU A 995 -33.14 1.99 6.76
N GLU A 996 -32.70 1.24 7.78
CA GLU A 996 -33.23 1.38 9.13
C GLU A 996 -32.80 2.72 9.75
N ALA A 997 -31.57 3.16 9.48
CA ALA A 997 -31.11 4.49 9.85
C ALA A 997 -31.96 5.59 9.19
N PHE A 998 -32.24 5.46 7.89
CA PHE A 998 -33.05 6.42 7.15
C PHE A 998 -34.46 6.54 7.74
N PHE A 999 -35.11 5.41 8.05
CA PHE A 999 -36.44 5.38 8.66
C PHE A 999 -36.49 6.18 9.97
N HIS A 1000 -35.57 5.91 10.91
CA HIS A 1000 -35.56 6.62 12.19
C HIS A 1000 -35.20 8.10 12.04
N LEU A 1001 -34.27 8.46 11.15
CA LEU A 1001 -33.91 9.86 10.94
C LEU A 1001 -35.05 10.69 10.35
N GLN A 1002 -35.93 10.09 9.54
CA GLN A 1002 -37.11 10.80 9.01
C GLN A 1002 -38.05 11.23 10.14
N ASP A 1003 -38.37 10.34 11.08
CA ASP A 1003 -39.17 10.65 12.26
C ASP A 1003 -38.53 11.78 13.10
N VAL A 1004 -37.21 11.68 13.33
CA VAL A 1004 -36.46 12.68 14.10
C VAL A 1004 -36.47 14.04 13.39
N LEU A 1005 -36.32 14.07 12.07
CA LEU A 1005 -36.35 15.32 11.30
C LEU A 1005 -37.72 15.99 11.36
N GLU A 1006 -38.80 15.24 11.23
CA GLU A 1006 -40.16 15.79 11.31
C GLU A 1006 -40.43 16.40 12.70
N TRP A 1007 -40.00 15.71 13.76
CA TRP A 1007 -40.08 16.23 15.11
C TRP A 1007 -39.26 17.52 15.28
N LYS A 1008 -37.98 17.52 14.90
CA LYS A 1008 -37.11 18.70 15.04
C LYS A 1008 -37.60 19.90 14.25
N LYS A 1009 -38.11 19.71 13.04
CA LYS A 1009 -38.73 20.80 12.26
C LYS A 1009 -39.93 21.43 12.97
N LYS A 1010 -40.72 20.64 13.70
CA LYS A 1010 -41.93 21.10 14.41
C LYS A 1010 -41.60 21.82 15.72
N TYR A 1011 -40.64 21.32 16.50
CA TYR A 1011 -40.38 21.81 17.86
C TYR A 1011 -39.15 22.74 17.96
N ASP A 1012 -38.04 22.39 17.33
CA ASP A 1012 -36.80 23.22 17.34
C ASP A 1012 -36.83 24.29 16.25
N GLY A 1013 -37.54 24.01 15.15
CA GLY A 1013 -37.65 24.86 13.98
C GLY A 1013 -36.67 24.46 12.87
N GLU A 1014 -37.02 24.84 11.64
CA GLU A 1014 -36.29 24.41 10.45
C GLU A 1014 -34.90 25.06 10.30
N GLU A 1015 -34.69 26.24 10.89
CA GLU A 1015 -33.39 26.94 10.86
C GLU A 1015 -32.45 26.52 12.00
N ASP A 1016 -32.91 25.74 12.99
CA ASP A 1016 -32.08 25.33 14.13
C ASP A 1016 -30.91 24.43 13.69
N LEU A 1017 -29.71 24.69 14.24
CA LEU A 1017 -28.49 23.99 13.83
C LEU A 1017 -28.53 22.49 14.12
N SER A 1018 -29.33 22.03 15.11
CA SER A 1018 -29.51 20.61 15.39
C SER A 1018 -30.44 19.95 14.36
N THR A 1019 -31.48 20.65 13.89
CA THR A 1019 -32.34 20.22 12.76
C THR A 1019 -31.50 20.10 11.48
N VAL A 1020 -30.66 21.10 11.22
CA VAL A 1020 -29.78 21.12 10.04
C VAL A 1020 -28.75 19.98 10.07
N ARG A 1021 -28.31 19.55 11.26
CA ARG A 1021 -27.47 18.34 11.39
C ARG A 1021 -28.20 17.09 10.94
N VAL A 1022 -29.44 16.87 11.38
CA VAL A 1022 -30.23 15.71 10.93
C VAL A 1022 -30.49 15.74 9.42
N MET A 1023 -30.74 16.92 8.83
CA MET A 1023 -30.85 17.06 7.37
C MET A 1023 -29.55 16.64 6.64
N HIS A 1024 -28.40 17.01 7.19
CA HIS A 1024 -27.10 16.60 6.66
C HIS A 1024 -26.88 15.09 6.77
N ASP A 1025 -27.22 14.49 7.91
CA ASP A 1025 -27.03 13.07 8.17
C ASP A 1025 -27.94 12.22 7.27
N ILE A 1026 -29.21 12.61 7.10
CA ILE A 1026 -30.12 12.01 6.11
C ILE A 1026 -29.54 12.12 4.70
N GLY A 1027 -29.01 13.29 4.34
CA GLY A 1027 -28.36 13.49 3.05
C GLY A 1027 -27.16 12.55 2.81
N ASN A 1028 -26.36 12.30 3.85
CA ASN A 1028 -25.25 11.34 3.80
C ASN A 1028 -25.75 9.89 3.68
N VAL A 1029 -26.77 9.50 4.45
CA VAL A 1029 -27.38 8.17 4.37
C VAL A 1029 -27.96 7.92 2.99
N LEU A 1030 -28.74 8.87 2.46
CA LEU A 1030 -29.30 8.82 1.11
C LEU A 1030 -28.22 8.75 0.03
N ASN A 1031 -27.12 9.50 0.19
CA ASN A 1031 -25.96 9.39 -0.69
C ASN A 1031 -25.35 7.98 -0.69
N GLN A 1032 -25.26 7.32 0.47
CA GLN A 1032 -24.71 5.97 0.59
C GLN A 1032 -25.68 4.91 0.04
N LEU A 1033 -26.99 5.11 0.19
CA LEU A 1033 -28.05 4.31 -0.43
C LEU A 1033 -28.17 4.53 -1.97
N GLY A 1034 -27.41 5.47 -2.54
CA GLY A 1034 -27.48 5.80 -3.97
C GLY A 1034 -28.66 6.71 -4.37
N ARG A 1035 -29.42 7.22 -3.40
CA ARG A 1035 -30.59 8.11 -3.58
C ARG A 1035 -30.17 9.58 -3.59
N ALA A 1036 -29.23 9.93 -4.48
CA ALA A 1036 -28.60 11.26 -4.50
C ALA A 1036 -29.58 12.41 -4.83
N SER A 1037 -30.65 12.15 -5.60
CA SER A 1037 -31.70 13.13 -5.91
C SER A 1037 -32.51 13.57 -4.70
N GLU A 1038 -32.73 12.66 -3.75
CA GLU A 1038 -33.39 12.98 -2.49
C GLU A 1038 -32.42 13.66 -1.51
N ALA A 1039 -31.12 13.33 -1.58
CA ALA A 1039 -30.09 13.90 -0.72
C ALA A 1039 -29.80 15.38 -1.03
N GLU A 1040 -29.86 15.78 -2.31
CA GLU A 1040 -29.46 17.11 -2.77
C GLU A 1040 -30.23 18.26 -2.15
N PRO A 1041 -31.58 18.27 -2.12
CA PRO A 1041 -32.32 19.40 -1.56
C PRO A 1041 -32.01 19.55 -0.06
N LEU A 1042 -31.93 18.44 0.67
CA LEU A 1042 -31.60 18.42 2.10
C LEU A 1042 -30.19 18.96 2.37
N LEU A 1043 -29.20 18.52 1.60
CA LEU A 1043 -27.82 18.97 1.76
C LEU A 1043 -27.62 20.41 1.28
N ARG A 1044 -28.34 20.86 0.26
CA ARG A 1044 -28.33 22.24 -0.20
C ARG A 1044 -28.89 23.17 0.86
N ASP A 1045 -30.01 22.81 1.47
CA ASP A 1045 -30.57 23.57 2.58
C ASP A 1045 -29.66 23.56 3.79
N ALA A 1046 -29.04 22.42 4.11
CA ALA A 1046 -28.08 22.34 5.21
C ALA A 1046 -26.86 23.26 5.00
N VAL A 1047 -26.32 23.31 3.77
CA VAL A 1047 -25.23 24.24 3.42
C VAL A 1047 -25.68 25.69 3.53
N ARG A 1048 -26.87 26.02 2.99
CA ARG A 1048 -27.41 27.38 3.01
C ARG A 1048 -27.59 27.89 4.44
N LEU A 1049 -28.21 27.10 5.31
CA LEU A 1049 -28.48 27.45 6.69
C LEU A 1049 -27.20 27.51 7.54
N ARG A 1050 -26.30 26.52 7.43
CA ARG A 1050 -24.99 26.58 8.11
C ARG A 1050 -24.13 27.75 7.64
N THR A 1051 -24.19 28.11 6.37
CA THR A 1051 -23.46 29.28 5.84
C THR A 1051 -24.01 30.59 6.41
N LYS A 1052 -25.33 30.70 6.60
CA LYS A 1052 -25.99 31.87 7.20
C LYS A 1052 -25.59 32.07 8.67
N GLU A 1053 -25.64 31.01 9.47
CA GLU A 1053 -25.44 31.09 10.93
C GLU A 1053 -23.96 30.97 11.35
N LEU A 1054 -23.19 30.06 10.75
CA LEU A 1054 -21.81 29.76 11.15
C LEU A 1054 -20.75 30.35 10.20
N GLY A 1055 -21.18 30.84 9.03
CA GLY A 1055 -20.29 31.30 7.98
C GLY A 1055 -19.74 30.17 7.10
N THR A 1056 -19.13 30.56 5.98
CA THR A 1056 -18.64 29.63 4.93
C THR A 1056 -17.47 28.77 5.39
N ASN A 1057 -16.63 29.26 6.30
CA ASN A 1057 -15.37 28.62 6.68
C ASN A 1057 -15.46 27.70 7.90
N HIS A 1058 -16.63 27.61 8.54
CA HIS A 1058 -16.86 26.73 9.68
C HIS A 1058 -16.80 25.26 9.25
N GLU A 1059 -16.23 24.39 10.08
CA GLU A 1059 -16.01 22.96 9.77
C GLU A 1059 -17.30 22.24 9.34
N ARG A 1060 -18.36 22.33 10.16
CA ARG A 1060 -19.68 21.79 9.83
C ARG A 1060 -20.26 22.31 8.51
N THR A 1061 -19.98 23.56 8.13
CA THR A 1061 -20.39 24.13 6.83
C THR A 1061 -19.60 23.47 5.70
N GLN A 1062 -18.30 23.32 5.87
CA GLN A 1062 -17.42 22.67 4.90
C GLN A 1062 -17.74 21.17 4.72
N GLU A 1063 -18.11 20.48 5.79
CA GLU A 1063 -18.60 19.10 5.73
C GLU A 1063 -19.89 18.99 4.92
N SER A 1064 -20.87 19.84 5.16
CA SER A 1064 -22.10 19.90 4.35
C SER A 1064 -21.80 20.28 2.91
N VAL A 1065 -20.86 21.19 2.65
CA VAL A 1065 -20.44 21.54 1.29
C VAL A 1065 -19.77 20.36 0.60
N LYS A 1066 -18.94 19.58 1.31
CA LYS A 1066 -18.30 18.39 0.78
C LYS A 1066 -19.31 17.28 0.51
N ALA A 1067 -20.25 17.05 1.42
CA ALA A 1067 -21.35 16.11 1.24
C ALA A 1067 -22.23 16.53 0.06
N LEU A 1068 -22.63 17.80 -0.02
CA LEU A 1068 -23.36 18.33 -1.17
C LEU A 1068 -22.54 18.24 -2.45
N SER A 1069 -21.23 18.49 -2.42
CA SER A 1069 -20.37 18.34 -3.60
C SER A 1069 -20.26 16.89 -4.04
N SER A 1070 -20.24 15.95 -3.09
CA SER A 1070 -20.30 14.51 -3.33
C SER A 1070 -21.67 14.10 -3.89
N THR A 1071 -22.76 14.65 -3.36
CA THR A 1071 -24.12 14.46 -3.87
C THR A 1071 -24.28 15.03 -5.25
N LEU A 1072 -23.80 16.25 -5.49
CA LEU A 1072 -23.83 16.90 -6.79
C LEU A 1072 -22.92 16.17 -7.76
N ALA A 1073 -21.79 15.62 -7.32
CA ALA A 1073 -20.99 14.71 -8.14
C ALA A 1073 -21.79 13.44 -8.44
N LYS A 1074 -22.48 12.82 -7.46
CA LYS A 1074 -23.33 11.63 -7.62
C LYS A 1074 -24.56 11.88 -8.49
N LEU A 1075 -25.15 13.07 -8.38
CA LEU A 1075 -26.24 13.53 -9.21
C LEU A 1075 -25.76 13.83 -10.60
N TRP A 1076 -24.60 14.45 -10.75
CA TRP A 1076 -23.92 14.62 -12.03
C TRP A 1076 -23.29 13.31 -12.54
N LEU A 1077 -23.33 12.24 -11.74
CA LEU A 1077 -23.03 10.85 -12.11
C LEU A 1077 -24.31 10.09 -12.50
N SER A 1078 -25.51 10.57 -12.10
CA SER A 1078 -26.80 9.90 -12.29
C SER A 1078 -27.77 10.60 -13.26
N GLU A 1079 -27.81 11.93 -13.25
CA GLU A 1079 -28.43 12.83 -14.24
C GLU A 1079 -27.55 12.95 -15.43
#